data_AF-H5WPT0-F1
#
_entry.id   AF-H5WPT0-F1
#
_cell.length_a   1.000
_cell.length_b   1.000
_cell.length_c   1.000
_cell.angle_alpha   90.00
_cell.angle_beta   90.00
_cell.angle_gamma   90.00
#
_symmetry.space_group_name_H-M   'P 1'
#
loop_
_entity.id
_entity.type
_entity.pdbx_description
1 polymer ?
#
loop_
_entity_poly.entity_id
_entity_poly.type
_entity_poly.pdbx_seq_one_letter_code
_entity_poly.pdbx_strand_id
1 'polypeptide(L)'
;MTFLEALVPKVGAAVAKSIAKLWLKDVPIAGDAAEGVIEAAKGKLEDFAAARGAGRLLDDLQFDVATRLDSLIQNEFTDLAPNDVNAAIAEVSAVLREPTIAESLVASNLNVADVQGRLRDSGASRFRSLGGDSERLAELLLRESCAYVISIANKLPNFEVAATRELLKRTDDLLRELRTTLDHVDAVRSTVIDHQVRPQAAFETDYRRSILLGLDRMELFGVRLAGGGARSWPLSVAYVTLSSKSRQNDQVSSVDVMLAGERALLVNGEAGSGKTTLLHWLAVRAAGRDFPTSLQGWNGLIPFYIRLRDYADLGRPLPTPGQYLNSCAPNLAESMPHAWVHEVLKQGALILLDGVDELPVGRRGELISWITALKNEYPKNVVIVTSRPSALQIEHRGASFQRYLQSLSFHECTLEPMSARHSAALVDQWHEAVGRDLGSSNQNERLQQYAIGLQRTLRERPAIQGLASNPLLCAMLCALNWDQKQSLPDDRMELYRLAINMLIHARDSERNVVVASGTALTANAKLTLIEFLAYWLLRNGYSEAPFEACARQLKEPLKRLGNGTDRREVLQTLLERSGVLRQPSFGVVDFVHRTFLEYLGARAAVDTGDLGLLAERSQEEGWRDVVVFAAGHARGPSRDRLVEGLLRSPWLGLKTRPVESDVTAVCCLETTRQGLDPGLRERLLACAAKLFPPREYSMARVLAPAAAVQPTWLAGHTNEGASTIAACIKCAALTPSQGSLAVIAEYAAVSNLEVQSELLSAWTAFDEHEYLESVVRRMQFPGQTLETLGGTGYGDFHRFLYLLSLEGLRMGSAEFDQALNLFLRERELQTTIRSPADTARVVAMSSVRTLSLLNCAPSDVQRLASLEHLRSLLCQCDPQHFEQVAHASLRLPALRSLTLQGKRTELQSRGLVSIIDLSVLSKSETLRSLRVISLGEPRLRLPYGTGLETLDIEGMRAERLDYEGMGQCSRLKHLRLRVAEFPWDAVSFSRLSELEELHLQLNQRSGVEIQLPNRIQKIFLSGFMSLRIVNPHSLLLLRDVVFERVDVLPDIQSLLQLRLRSIALLKVPYSNDLWNEIRSVASRGVRVTCDWL
;
A
#
# COMPACT_ATOMS: atom_id res chain seq x y z
N MET A 1 36.56 20.37 40.08
CA MET A 1 37.94 19.95 39.74
C MET A 1 37.81 18.60 39.04
N THR A 2 38.39 18.45 37.84
CA THR A 2 38.37 17.18 37.11
C THR A 2 39.34 16.19 37.77
N PHE A 3 38.88 14.99 38.10
CA PHE A 3 39.70 13.92 38.69
C PHE A 3 40.49 13.12 37.64
N LEU A 4 40.42 13.56 36.37
CA LEU A 4 41.19 13.04 35.25
C LEU A 4 42.68 12.83 35.56
N GLU A 5 43.32 13.77 36.26
CA GLU A 5 44.74 13.69 36.63
C GLU A 5 45.05 12.49 37.54
N ALA A 6 44.07 12.02 38.32
CA ALA A 6 44.18 10.82 39.15
C ALA A 6 43.68 9.55 38.43
N LEU A 7 42.60 9.63 37.65
CA LEU A 7 41.96 8.50 36.98
C LEU A 7 42.81 7.93 35.84
N VAL A 8 43.40 8.79 35.01
CA VAL A 8 44.19 8.38 33.84
C VAL A 8 45.37 7.48 34.25
N PRO A 9 46.29 7.88 35.15
CA PRO A 9 47.45 7.05 35.49
C PRO A 9 47.13 5.87 36.42
N LYS A 10 46.00 5.88 37.11
CA LYS A 10 45.65 4.83 38.09
C LYS A 10 44.69 3.80 37.51
N VAL A 11 43.45 4.19 37.22
CA VAL A 11 42.37 3.27 36.83
C VAL A 11 42.38 3.05 35.32
N GLY A 12 42.52 4.11 34.52
CA GLY A 12 42.62 4.00 33.06
C GLY A 12 43.79 3.11 32.62
N ALA A 13 44.97 3.31 33.22
CA ALA A 13 46.15 2.48 32.97
C ALA A 13 45.92 1.00 33.35
N ALA A 14 45.27 0.74 34.49
CA ALA A 14 44.99 -0.63 34.96
C ALA A 14 43.99 -1.36 34.04
N VAL A 15 42.98 -0.64 33.53
CA VAL A 15 42.01 -1.14 32.53
C VAL A 15 42.71 -1.47 31.22
N ALA A 16 43.49 -0.54 30.67
CA ALA A 16 44.23 -0.75 29.42
C ALA A 16 45.20 -1.95 29.52
N LYS A 17 45.90 -2.09 30.65
CA LYS A 17 46.77 -3.24 30.94
C LYS A 17 46.01 -4.56 31.02
N SER A 18 44.81 -4.57 31.61
CA SER A 18 43.95 -5.76 31.68
C SER A 18 43.47 -6.18 30.30
N ILE A 19 43.05 -5.21 29.47
CA ILE A 19 42.69 -5.44 28.06
C ILE A 19 43.89 -5.99 27.29
N ALA A 20 45.07 -5.40 27.46
CA ALA A 20 46.30 -5.84 26.81
C ALA A 20 46.69 -7.27 27.21
N LYS A 21 46.57 -7.63 28.50
CA LYS A 21 46.88 -8.98 29.00
C LYS A 21 45.91 -10.02 28.43
N LEU A 22 44.60 -9.70 28.39
CA LEU A 22 43.57 -10.54 27.77
C LEU A 22 43.81 -10.72 26.27
N TRP A 23 44.16 -9.64 25.59
CA TRP A 23 44.36 -9.63 24.14
C TRP A 23 45.66 -10.34 23.72
N LEU A 24 46.75 -10.19 24.50
CA LEU A 24 48.06 -10.76 24.19
C LEU A 24 48.27 -12.17 24.74
N LYS A 25 47.31 -12.76 25.48
CA LYS A 25 47.36 -14.14 26.03
C LYS A 25 48.69 -14.47 26.74
N ASP A 26 48.81 -13.99 27.98
CA ASP A 26 49.86 -14.34 28.97
C ASP A 26 51.30 -13.86 28.73
N VAL A 27 51.50 -12.81 27.92
CA VAL A 27 52.82 -12.14 27.86
C VAL A 27 53.01 -11.27 29.12
N PRO A 28 54.11 -11.38 29.87
CA PRO A 28 54.39 -10.49 30.99
C PRO A 28 54.64 -9.07 30.49
N ILE A 29 53.75 -8.14 30.84
CA ILE A 29 53.88 -6.72 30.51
C ILE A 29 54.61 -6.02 31.66
N ALA A 30 55.84 -5.59 31.42
CA ALA A 30 56.63 -4.82 32.40
C ALA A 30 56.19 -3.35 32.42
N GLY A 31 55.82 -2.83 33.60
CA GLY A 31 55.37 -1.44 33.77
C GLY A 31 53.89 -1.18 33.43
N ASP A 32 53.43 0.05 33.66
CA ASP A 32 52.05 0.51 33.41
C ASP A 32 51.94 1.44 32.18
N ALA A 33 53.05 1.60 31.43
CA ALA A 33 53.13 2.52 30.29
C ALA A 33 53.02 1.79 28.94
N ALA A 34 52.60 2.52 27.90
CA ALA A 34 52.54 2.11 26.50
C ALA A 34 53.79 1.35 26.03
N GLU A 35 54.97 1.74 26.51
CA GLU A 35 56.26 1.14 26.16
C GLU A 35 56.33 -0.36 26.50
N GLY A 36 55.77 -0.77 27.65
CA GLY A 36 55.74 -2.18 28.07
C GLY A 36 54.82 -3.03 27.20
N VAL A 37 53.72 -2.46 26.71
CA VAL A 37 52.81 -3.17 25.80
C VAL A 37 53.38 -3.22 24.38
N ILE A 38 54.05 -2.16 23.93
CA ILE A 38 54.78 -2.14 22.65
C ILE A 38 55.87 -3.21 22.66
N GLU A 39 56.59 -3.38 23.77
CA GLU A 39 57.62 -4.41 23.92
C GLU A 39 57.02 -5.83 23.92
N ALA A 40 55.93 -6.05 24.65
CA ALA A 40 55.18 -7.31 24.63
C ALA A 40 54.60 -7.64 23.23
N ALA A 41 54.11 -6.62 22.52
CA ALA A 41 53.53 -6.75 21.19
C ALA A 41 54.59 -7.01 20.11
N LYS A 42 55.80 -6.42 20.23
CA LYS A 42 56.94 -6.72 19.33
C LYS A 42 57.29 -8.21 19.32
N GLY A 43 57.16 -8.89 20.45
CA GLY A 43 57.40 -10.33 20.56
C GLY A 43 56.43 -11.21 19.76
N LYS A 44 55.20 -10.73 19.46
CA LYS A 44 54.18 -11.46 18.69
C LYS A 44 53.93 -10.94 17.27
N LEU A 45 54.19 -9.66 17.01
CA LEU A 45 53.76 -9.00 15.77
C LEU A 45 54.83 -8.91 14.68
N GLU A 46 56.11 -9.09 14.99
CA GLU A 46 57.29 -8.94 14.11
C GLU A 46 57.44 -7.56 13.39
N ASP A 47 56.38 -6.76 13.27
CA ASP A 47 56.32 -5.44 12.66
C ASP A 47 56.25 -4.31 13.72
N PHE A 48 57.26 -3.44 13.70
CA PHE A 48 57.38 -2.30 14.60
C PHE A 48 56.23 -1.28 14.46
N ALA A 49 55.67 -1.12 13.25
CA ALA A 49 54.57 -0.19 13.02
C ALA A 49 53.26 -0.66 13.66
N ALA A 50 52.96 -1.96 13.55
CA ALA A 50 51.78 -2.57 14.18
C ALA A 50 51.90 -2.60 15.71
N ALA A 51 53.09 -2.86 16.25
CA ALA A 51 53.34 -2.79 17.69
C ALA A 51 53.17 -1.35 18.24
N ARG A 52 53.65 -0.34 17.51
CA ARG A 52 53.39 1.07 17.87
C ARG A 52 51.92 1.47 17.75
N GLY A 53 51.20 0.95 16.74
CA GLY A 53 49.75 1.16 16.59
C GLY A 53 48.95 0.59 17.76
N ALA A 54 49.28 -0.63 18.20
CA ALA A 54 48.66 -1.25 19.38
C ALA A 54 48.93 -0.46 20.67
N GLY A 55 50.14 0.07 20.85
CA GLY A 55 50.48 0.93 21.99
C GLY A 55 49.64 2.21 22.03
N ARG A 56 49.53 2.92 20.91
CA ARG A 56 48.71 4.14 20.79
C ARG A 56 47.23 3.86 21.07
N LEU A 57 46.69 2.79 20.51
CA LEU A 57 45.30 2.40 20.73
C LEU A 57 44.98 2.19 22.22
N LEU A 58 45.91 1.60 22.99
CA LEU A 58 45.71 1.38 24.42
C LEU A 58 45.86 2.66 25.25
N ASP A 59 46.75 3.58 24.86
CA ASP A 59 46.86 4.91 25.49
C ASP A 59 45.59 5.74 25.26
N ASP A 60 45.05 5.72 24.03
CA ASP A 60 43.81 6.41 23.69
C ASP A 60 42.62 5.82 24.47
N LEU A 61 42.56 4.49 24.61
CA LEU A 61 41.55 3.81 25.44
C LEU A 61 41.70 4.14 26.93
N GLN A 62 42.92 4.24 27.45
CA GLN A 62 43.18 4.65 28.83
C GLN A 62 42.60 6.04 29.11
N PHE A 63 42.79 7.00 28.20
CA PHE A 63 42.25 8.35 28.32
C PHE A 63 40.72 8.37 28.17
N ASP A 64 40.19 7.64 27.19
CA ASP A 64 38.75 7.55 26.90
C ASP A 64 37.96 6.92 28.05
N VAL A 65 38.49 5.89 28.70
CA VAL A 65 37.88 5.26 29.89
C VAL A 65 37.95 6.21 31.08
N ALA A 66 39.10 6.83 31.33
CA ALA A 66 39.25 7.77 32.45
C ALA A 66 38.31 8.98 32.32
N THR A 67 38.09 9.50 31.11
CA THR A 67 37.17 10.61 30.85
C THR A 67 35.71 10.26 31.13
N ARG A 68 35.30 9.03 30.79
CA ARG A 68 33.95 8.52 31.08
C ARG A 68 33.74 8.27 32.57
N LEU A 69 34.75 7.72 33.25
CA LEU A 69 34.71 7.53 34.71
C LEU A 69 34.71 8.87 35.45
N ASP A 70 35.48 9.88 35.01
CA ASP A 70 35.44 11.22 35.60
C ASP A 70 34.05 11.83 35.46
N SER A 71 33.47 11.75 34.25
CA SER A 71 32.11 12.21 34.00
C SER A 71 31.08 11.51 34.89
N LEU A 72 31.28 10.23 35.22
CA LEU A 72 30.41 9.48 36.12
C LEU A 72 30.53 9.98 37.58
N ILE A 73 31.74 10.22 38.06
CA ILE A 73 31.99 10.78 39.40
C ILE A 73 31.34 12.16 39.54
N GLN A 74 31.52 13.03 38.55
CA GLN A 74 30.97 14.40 38.57
C GLN A 74 29.43 14.42 38.52
N ASN A 75 28.79 13.36 38.02
CA ASN A 75 27.33 13.29 37.89
C ASN A 75 26.65 12.65 39.11
N GLU A 76 27.24 11.61 39.71
CA GLU A 76 26.60 10.84 40.79
C GLU A 76 27.13 11.18 42.20
N PHE A 77 28.34 11.74 42.31
CA PHE A 77 29.04 11.94 43.59
C PHE A 77 29.56 13.38 43.75
N THR A 78 28.67 14.37 43.54
CA THR A 78 29.01 15.80 43.57
C THR A 78 29.50 16.31 44.93
N ASP A 79 29.07 15.66 46.02
CA ASP A 79 29.25 16.15 47.39
C ASP A 79 30.43 15.48 48.14
N LEU A 80 31.13 14.53 47.50
CA LEU A 80 32.30 13.87 48.12
C LEU A 80 33.52 14.80 48.18
N ALA A 81 34.27 14.71 49.28
CA ALA A 81 35.53 15.43 49.39
C ALA A 81 36.57 14.87 48.39
N PRO A 82 37.43 15.72 47.78
CA PRO A 82 38.43 15.27 46.81
C PRO A 82 39.39 14.19 47.33
N ASN A 83 39.67 14.17 48.64
CA ASN A 83 40.53 13.16 49.25
C ASN A 83 39.86 11.77 49.28
N ASP A 84 38.54 11.73 49.45
CA ASP A 84 37.74 10.50 49.50
C ASP A 84 37.60 9.88 48.10
N VAL A 85 37.38 10.71 47.09
CA VAL A 85 37.39 10.30 45.68
C VAL A 85 38.76 9.72 45.29
N ASN A 86 39.85 10.39 45.70
CA ASN A 86 41.21 9.92 45.41
C ASN A 86 41.56 8.62 46.14
N ALA A 87 41.03 8.40 47.35
CA ALA A 87 41.17 7.15 48.10
C ALA A 87 40.42 6.01 47.40
N ALA A 88 39.18 6.23 46.96
CA ALA A 88 38.41 5.26 46.18
C ALA A 88 39.11 4.88 44.86
N ILE A 89 39.61 5.87 44.10
CA ILE A 89 40.38 5.62 42.87
C ILE A 89 41.65 4.79 43.15
N ALA A 90 42.33 5.06 44.27
CA ALA A 90 43.55 4.33 44.65
C ALA A 90 43.25 2.85 44.97
N GLU A 91 42.19 2.58 45.74
CA GLU A 91 41.81 1.20 46.07
C GLU A 91 41.31 0.42 44.85
N VAL A 92 40.52 1.04 43.97
CA VAL A 92 40.06 0.41 42.72
C VAL A 92 41.24 0.08 41.82
N SER A 93 42.22 0.99 41.69
CA SER A 93 43.45 0.73 40.93
C SER A 93 44.27 -0.41 41.54
N ALA A 94 44.37 -0.47 42.88
CA ALA A 94 45.07 -1.55 43.56
C ALA A 94 44.41 -2.91 43.31
N VAL A 95 43.08 -2.97 43.35
CA VAL A 95 42.30 -4.17 43.02
C VAL A 95 42.54 -4.57 41.56
N LEU A 96 42.32 -3.68 40.59
CA LEU A 96 42.50 -3.98 39.16
C LEU A 96 43.92 -4.44 38.76
N ARG A 97 44.94 -4.11 39.56
CA ARG A 97 46.33 -4.54 39.35
C ARG A 97 46.64 -5.92 39.93
N GLU A 98 45.75 -6.52 40.71
CA GLU A 98 45.96 -7.87 41.25
C GLU A 98 45.96 -8.93 40.13
N PRO A 99 46.95 -9.84 40.10
CA PRO A 99 47.11 -10.81 39.02
C PRO A 99 45.92 -11.79 38.89
N THR A 100 45.23 -12.03 40.00
CA THR A 100 44.06 -12.91 40.14
C THR A 100 42.84 -12.42 39.36
N ILE A 101 42.71 -11.13 39.06
CA ILE A 101 41.53 -10.57 38.37
C ILE A 101 41.55 -10.90 36.88
N ALA A 102 42.69 -10.72 36.21
CA ALA A 102 42.81 -11.07 34.80
C ALA A 102 42.57 -12.58 34.57
N GLU A 103 43.09 -13.43 35.47
CA GLU A 103 42.87 -14.88 35.44
C GLU A 103 41.40 -15.23 35.73
N SER A 104 40.76 -14.53 36.65
CA SER A 104 39.33 -14.70 36.95
C SER A 104 38.42 -14.23 35.81
N LEU A 105 38.78 -13.17 35.09
CA LEU A 105 38.05 -12.68 33.91
C LEU A 105 38.11 -13.69 32.75
N VAL A 106 39.27 -14.34 32.54
CA VAL A 106 39.43 -15.43 31.55
C VAL A 106 38.67 -16.69 31.98
N ALA A 107 38.79 -17.10 33.25
CA ALA A 107 38.14 -18.30 33.77
C ALA A 107 36.61 -18.20 33.82
N SER A 108 36.05 -16.98 33.77
CA SER A 108 34.60 -16.73 33.79
C SER A 108 33.99 -16.59 32.40
N ASN A 109 34.73 -16.92 31.34
CA ASN A 109 34.27 -16.86 29.94
C ASN A 109 33.64 -15.50 29.56
N LEU A 110 34.10 -14.43 30.21
CA LEU A 110 33.61 -13.05 30.02
C LEU A 110 32.12 -12.83 30.37
N ASN A 111 31.56 -13.60 31.31
CA ASN A 111 30.23 -13.36 31.89
C ASN A 111 30.27 -12.23 32.94
N VAL A 112 29.52 -11.15 32.71
CA VAL A 112 29.46 -9.96 33.58
C VAL A 112 28.94 -10.29 34.98
N ALA A 113 27.97 -11.20 35.12
CA ALA A 113 27.37 -11.54 36.41
C ALA A 113 28.31 -12.36 37.33
N ASP A 114 29.06 -13.30 36.75
CA ASP A 114 30.02 -14.14 37.50
C ASP A 114 31.25 -13.35 37.95
N VAL A 115 31.68 -12.40 37.11
CA VAL A 115 32.78 -11.48 37.40
C VAL A 115 32.39 -10.51 38.53
N GLN A 116 31.14 -10.01 38.54
CA GLN A 116 30.62 -9.14 39.60
C GLN A 116 30.60 -9.86 40.97
N GLY A 117 30.20 -11.12 41.04
CA GLY A 117 30.18 -11.89 42.28
C GLY A 117 31.59 -12.07 42.87
N ARG A 118 32.56 -12.50 42.06
CA ARG A 118 33.93 -12.80 42.51
C ARG A 118 34.75 -11.55 42.85
N LEU A 119 34.55 -10.45 42.12
CA LEU A 119 35.24 -9.19 42.38
C LEU A 119 34.75 -8.49 43.64
N ARG A 120 33.47 -8.64 43.96
CA ARG A 120 32.92 -8.14 45.22
C ARG A 120 33.61 -8.83 46.40
N ASP A 121 33.83 -10.14 46.34
CA ASP A 121 34.52 -10.87 47.41
C ASP A 121 36.02 -10.49 47.55
N SER A 122 36.71 -10.19 46.43
CA SER A 122 38.13 -9.78 46.43
C SER A 122 38.36 -8.35 46.93
N GLY A 123 37.45 -7.43 46.63
CA GLY A 123 37.55 -6.00 46.99
C GLY A 123 36.79 -5.60 48.26
N ALA A 124 35.81 -6.38 48.72
CA ALA A 124 34.88 -5.97 49.78
C ALA A 124 35.54 -5.74 51.15
N SER A 125 36.71 -6.32 51.44
CA SER A 125 37.44 -6.03 52.68
C SER A 125 38.17 -4.68 52.61
N ARG A 126 38.71 -4.33 51.44
CA ARG A 126 39.40 -3.05 51.17
C ARG A 126 38.42 -1.89 51.06
N PHE A 127 37.32 -2.08 50.33
CA PHE A 127 36.33 -1.01 50.12
C PHE A 127 35.55 -0.66 51.40
N ARG A 128 35.28 -1.65 52.27
CA ARG A 128 34.68 -1.42 53.59
C ARG A 128 35.54 -0.53 54.50
N SER A 129 36.85 -0.44 54.26
CA SER A 129 37.75 0.43 55.03
C SER A 129 37.65 1.92 54.64
N LEU A 130 37.06 2.22 53.47
CA LEU A 130 36.86 3.59 52.98
C LEU A 130 35.63 4.27 53.61
N GLY A 131 34.60 3.47 53.96
CA GLY A 131 33.37 3.91 54.61
C GLY A 131 32.42 4.74 53.74
N GLY A 132 31.12 4.67 54.05
CA GLY A 132 30.09 5.58 53.55
C GLY A 132 29.93 5.62 52.02
N ASP A 133 30.08 6.82 51.44
CA ASP A 133 29.91 7.06 50.01
C ASP A 133 31.17 6.71 49.20
N SER A 134 32.34 6.71 49.82
CA SER A 134 33.62 6.32 49.21
C SER A 134 33.66 4.83 48.87
N GLU A 135 33.06 3.99 49.70
CA GLU A 135 32.87 2.55 49.44
C GLU A 135 31.97 2.34 48.21
N ARG A 136 30.83 3.04 48.15
CA ARG A 136 29.89 2.98 47.01
C ARG A 136 30.54 3.43 45.71
N LEU A 137 31.33 4.50 45.77
CA LEU A 137 32.08 4.99 44.62
C LEU A 137 33.14 3.95 44.16
N ALA A 138 33.85 3.32 45.09
CA ALA A 138 34.85 2.29 44.76
C ALA A 138 34.20 1.05 44.11
N GLU A 139 33.07 0.56 44.64
CA GLU A 139 32.33 -0.56 44.05
C GLU A 139 31.85 -0.24 42.62
N LEU A 140 31.34 0.97 42.42
CA LEU A 140 30.88 1.43 41.11
C LEU A 140 32.03 1.55 40.10
N LEU A 141 33.12 2.24 40.47
CA LEU A 141 34.27 2.41 39.59
C LEU A 141 34.90 1.07 39.20
N LEU A 142 34.93 0.09 40.11
CA LEU A 142 35.40 -1.26 39.79
C LEU A 142 34.46 -1.95 38.79
N ARG A 143 33.15 -1.89 39.03
CA ARG A 143 32.13 -2.49 38.14
C ARG A 143 32.24 -1.96 36.72
N GLU A 144 32.28 -0.64 36.57
CA GLU A 144 32.36 0.02 35.27
C GLU A 144 33.68 -0.28 34.56
N SER A 145 34.79 -0.27 35.30
CA SER A 145 36.11 -0.65 34.77
C SER A 145 36.09 -2.07 34.20
N CYS A 146 35.48 -3.03 34.88
CA CYS A 146 35.37 -4.41 34.39
C CYS A 146 34.43 -4.55 33.18
N ALA A 147 33.33 -3.81 33.14
CA ALA A 147 32.44 -3.78 31.98
C ALA A 147 33.18 -3.27 30.73
N TYR A 148 33.99 -2.20 30.87
CA TYR A 148 34.82 -1.69 29.79
C TYR A 148 35.89 -2.71 29.35
N VAL A 149 36.59 -3.36 30.28
CA VAL A 149 37.57 -4.42 29.97
C VAL A 149 36.93 -5.54 29.15
N ILE A 150 35.79 -6.07 29.59
CA ILE A 150 35.09 -7.19 28.92
C ILE A 150 34.58 -6.79 27.53
N SER A 151 33.95 -5.62 27.43
CA SER A 151 33.36 -5.14 26.19
C SER A 151 34.42 -4.89 25.10
N ILE A 152 35.55 -4.29 25.49
CA ILE A 152 36.66 -4.01 24.59
C ILE A 152 37.41 -5.30 24.22
N ALA A 153 37.77 -6.14 25.20
CA ALA A 153 38.56 -7.34 24.96
C ALA A 153 37.86 -8.33 24.00
N ASN A 154 36.53 -8.45 24.05
CA ASN A 154 35.76 -9.31 23.15
C ASN A 154 35.77 -8.86 21.68
N LYS A 155 36.04 -7.58 21.41
CA LYS A 155 36.01 -7.01 20.06
C LYS A 155 37.38 -6.90 19.42
N LEU A 156 38.45 -7.05 20.20
CA LEU A 156 39.80 -6.98 19.67
C LEU A 156 40.11 -8.23 18.83
N PRO A 157 40.63 -8.07 17.59
CA PRO A 157 40.87 -9.19 16.69
C PRO A 157 42.01 -10.10 17.17
N ASN A 158 41.90 -11.41 16.89
CA ASN A 158 42.98 -12.38 17.15
C ASN A 158 44.15 -12.19 16.14
N PHE A 159 45.39 -12.32 16.63
CA PHE A 159 46.62 -11.96 15.91
C PHE A 159 47.06 -12.91 14.77
N GLU A 160 46.26 -13.91 14.38
CA GLU A 160 46.69 -14.96 13.43
C GLU A 160 46.42 -14.63 11.94
N VAL A 161 45.90 -13.45 11.59
CA VAL A 161 45.50 -13.10 10.21
C VAL A 161 46.30 -11.94 9.62
N ALA A 162 46.74 -12.05 8.36
CA ALA A 162 47.41 -10.98 7.61
C ALA A 162 46.56 -9.69 7.50
N ALA A 163 45.23 -9.80 7.53
CA ALA A 163 44.29 -8.69 7.57
C ALA A 163 44.37 -7.87 8.88
N THR A 164 44.72 -8.51 10.01
CA THR A 164 44.89 -7.83 11.31
C THR A 164 46.06 -6.85 11.29
N ARG A 165 47.11 -7.13 10.50
CA ARG A 165 48.26 -6.22 10.30
C ARG A 165 47.87 -4.93 9.56
N GLU A 166 46.94 -5.02 8.61
CA GLU A 166 46.44 -3.85 7.86
C GLU A 166 45.43 -3.03 8.69
N LEU A 167 44.60 -3.70 9.49
CA LEU A 167 43.69 -3.04 10.44
C LEU A 167 44.46 -2.26 11.53
N LEU A 168 45.54 -2.83 12.08
CA LEU A 168 46.38 -2.15 13.07
C LEU A 168 47.24 -1.01 12.48
N LYS A 169 47.43 -0.98 11.15
CA LYS A 169 48.01 0.16 10.43
C LYS A 169 47.02 1.32 10.27
N ARG A 170 45.71 1.07 10.41
CA ARG A 170 44.61 2.04 10.33
C ARG A 170 43.92 2.19 11.70
N THR A 171 44.70 2.52 12.73
CA THR A 171 44.28 2.64 14.13
C THR A 171 42.98 3.44 14.35
N ASP A 172 42.70 4.44 13.51
CA ASP A 172 41.52 5.30 13.64
C ASP A 172 40.19 4.59 13.38
N ASP A 173 40.16 3.55 12.55
CA ASP A 173 38.94 2.82 12.22
C ASP A 173 38.53 1.87 13.36
N LEU A 174 39.53 1.20 13.97
CA LEU A 174 39.34 0.36 15.15
C LEU A 174 38.96 1.19 16.38
N LEU A 175 39.58 2.36 16.57
CA LEU A 175 39.20 3.29 17.63
C LEU A 175 37.76 3.80 17.47
N ARG A 176 37.30 4.03 16.23
CA ARG A 176 35.92 4.46 15.96
C ARG A 176 34.90 3.39 16.36
N GLU A 177 35.18 2.12 16.04
CA GLU A 177 34.32 0.99 16.43
C GLU A 177 34.34 0.71 17.94
N LEU A 178 35.48 0.89 18.60
CA LEU A 178 35.57 0.76 20.04
C LEU A 178 34.85 1.92 20.76
N ARG A 179 34.96 3.16 20.25
CA ARG A 179 34.22 4.31 20.78
C ARG A 179 32.72 4.16 20.63
N THR A 180 32.22 3.72 19.48
CA THR A 180 30.78 3.44 19.35
C THR A 180 30.34 2.37 20.33
N THR A 181 31.16 1.35 20.60
CA THR A 181 30.86 0.34 21.62
C THR A 181 30.75 0.96 23.02
N LEU A 182 31.69 1.84 23.37
CA LEU A 182 31.67 2.56 24.66
C LEU A 182 30.46 3.49 24.76
N ASP A 183 30.09 4.18 23.69
CA ASP A 183 28.91 5.05 23.64
C ASP A 183 27.61 4.25 23.78
N HIS A 184 27.56 3.00 23.29
CA HIS A 184 26.43 2.10 23.52
C HIS A 184 26.33 1.65 24.98
N VAL A 185 27.47 1.43 25.67
CA VAL A 185 27.47 1.14 27.12
C VAL A 185 26.94 2.35 27.89
N ASP A 186 27.33 3.57 27.50
CA ASP A 186 26.87 4.81 28.13
C ASP A 186 25.39 5.15 27.77
N ALA A 187 24.90 4.80 26.58
CA ALA A 187 23.49 4.98 26.19
C ALA A 187 22.53 4.04 26.95
N VAL A 188 23.01 2.85 27.32
CA VAL A 188 22.32 1.97 28.27
C VAL A 188 22.28 2.61 29.66
N ARG A 189 23.30 3.39 30.06
CA ARG A 189 23.36 4.07 31.37
C ARG A 189 22.29 5.15 31.55
N SER A 190 22.01 5.97 30.52
CA SER A 190 21.00 7.05 30.61
C SER A 190 19.57 6.53 30.80
N THR A 191 19.34 5.24 30.55
CA THR A 191 18.08 4.53 30.81
C THR A 191 18.09 3.75 32.14
N VAL A 192 19.22 3.62 32.83
CA VAL A 192 19.44 2.74 34.00
C VAL A 192 19.40 3.44 35.36
N ILE A 193 19.31 4.79 35.43
CA ILE A 193 19.28 5.50 36.73
C ILE A 193 17.99 5.19 37.55
N ASP A 194 16.98 4.51 36.98
CA ASP A 194 15.75 4.08 37.68
C ASP A 194 15.66 2.55 37.94
N HIS A 195 16.76 1.80 37.78
CA HIS A 195 16.71 0.32 37.64
C HIS A 195 17.07 -0.56 38.86
N GLN A 196 16.96 -0.07 40.09
CA GLN A 196 16.96 -0.99 41.25
C GLN A 196 15.61 -1.68 41.53
N VAL A 197 14.56 -1.46 40.72
CA VAL A 197 13.19 -1.85 41.12
C VAL A 197 12.56 -3.01 40.32
N ARG A 198 12.97 -3.37 39.09
CA ARG A 198 12.19 -4.36 38.26
C ARG A 198 13.01 -5.29 37.32
N PRO A 199 13.31 -6.54 37.70
CA PRO A 199 14.02 -7.52 36.85
C PRO A 199 13.30 -7.89 35.53
N GLN A 200 11.98 -7.70 35.45
CA GLN A 200 11.22 -7.95 34.21
C GLN A 200 11.51 -6.94 33.08
N ALA A 201 11.86 -5.70 33.42
CA ALA A 201 12.16 -4.66 32.43
C ALA A 201 13.55 -4.87 31.78
N ALA A 202 14.51 -5.35 32.56
CA ALA A 202 15.84 -5.73 32.05
C ALA A 202 15.72 -6.89 31.04
N PHE A 203 14.97 -7.94 31.40
CA PHE A 203 14.74 -9.08 30.52
C PHE A 203 14.02 -8.68 29.21
N GLU A 204 13.01 -7.81 29.28
CA GLU A 204 12.34 -7.32 28.07
C GLU A 204 13.32 -6.63 27.11
N THR A 205 14.22 -5.80 27.64
CA THR A 205 15.26 -5.12 26.84
C THR A 205 16.21 -6.11 26.17
N ASP A 206 16.67 -7.12 26.91
CA ASP A 206 17.54 -8.16 26.36
C ASP A 206 16.83 -9.00 25.29
N TYR A 207 15.55 -9.33 25.50
CA TYR A 207 14.73 -10.03 24.52
C TYR A 207 14.54 -9.20 23.25
N ARG A 208 14.20 -7.90 23.36
CA ARG A 208 14.10 -6.98 22.23
C ARG A 208 15.41 -6.90 21.46
N ARG A 209 16.54 -6.83 22.16
CA ARG A 209 17.87 -6.84 21.53
C ARG A 209 18.14 -8.14 20.77
N SER A 210 17.76 -9.29 21.32
CA SER A 210 17.91 -10.59 20.64
C SER A 210 17.05 -10.66 19.37
N ILE A 211 15.84 -10.07 19.39
CA ILE A 211 14.98 -9.98 18.20
C ILE A 211 15.64 -9.09 17.13
N LEU A 212 16.15 -7.91 17.50
CA LEU A 212 16.85 -7.02 16.57
C LEU A 212 18.07 -7.73 15.96
N LEU A 213 18.94 -8.33 16.78
CA LEU A 213 20.14 -8.99 16.27
C LEU A 213 19.85 -10.24 15.42
N GLY A 214 18.77 -10.96 15.72
CA GLY A 214 18.41 -12.22 15.09
C GLY A 214 17.54 -12.09 13.84
N LEU A 215 16.60 -11.14 13.82
CA LEU A 215 15.64 -10.95 12.73
C LEU A 215 15.93 -9.72 11.85
N ASP A 216 16.76 -8.78 12.28
CA ASP A 216 17.19 -7.63 11.45
C ASP A 216 18.31 -8.02 10.48
N ARG A 217 18.09 -9.11 9.73
CA ARG A 217 19.05 -9.69 8.80
C ARG A 217 18.33 -10.21 7.57
N MET A 218 18.75 -9.73 6.40
CA MET A 218 18.30 -10.19 5.10
C MET A 218 19.46 -10.89 4.39
N GLU A 219 19.39 -12.22 4.31
CA GLU A 219 20.32 -13.02 3.50
C GLU A 219 19.77 -13.09 2.07
N LEU A 220 20.51 -12.52 1.12
CA LEU A 220 20.25 -12.77 -0.30
C LEU A 220 20.75 -14.17 -0.62
N PHE A 221 19.81 -15.10 -0.82
CA PHE A 221 20.10 -16.50 -1.10
C PHE A 221 21.15 -16.64 -2.21
N GLY A 222 22.36 -17.05 -1.84
CA GLY A 222 23.40 -17.45 -2.78
C GLY A 222 23.85 -16.34 -3.74
N VAL A 223 24.14 -15.14 -3.23
CA VAL A 223 24.86 -14.11 -4.00
C VAL A 223 26.14 -13.74 -3.27
N ARG A 224 27.28 -13.96 -3.93
CA ARG A 224 28.54 -13.32 -3.54
C ARG A 224 28.66 -11.99 -4.26
N LEU A 225 28.79 -10.90 -3.50
CA LEU A 225 29.25 -9.65 -4.07
C LEU A 225 30.76 -9.73 -4.32
N ALA A 226 31.19 -9.49 -5.56
CA ALA A 226 32.59 -9.28 -5.87
C ALA A 226 33.10 -8.08 -5.03
N GLY A 227 33.93 -8.35 -4.02
CA GLY A 227 34.44 -7.32 -3.08
C GLY A 227 34.49 -7.72 -1.61
N GLY A 228 33.90 -8.87 -1.22
CA GLY A 228 33.96 -9.34 0.17
C GLY A 228 33.07 -8.58 1.16
N GLY A 229 32.15 -7.73 0.67
CA GLY A 229 31.13 -7.04 1.47
C GLY A 229 30.15 -8.01 2.16
N ALA A 230 29.42 -7.50 3.16
CA ALA A 230 28.67 -8.32 4.11
C ALA A 230 27.65 -9.25 3.46
N ARG A 231 27.53 -10.45 4.04
CA ARG A 231 26.66 -11.56 3.59
C ARG A 231 25.20 -11.39 4.00
N SER A 232 24.88 -10.37 4.79
CA SER A 232 23.60 -10.12 5.44
C SER A 232 23.40 -8.63 5.61
N TRP A 233 22.28 -8.09 5.14
CA TRP A 233 21.93 -6.67 5.26
C TRP A 233 20.90 -6.44 6.37
N PRO A 234 20.88 -5.27 7.04
CA PRO A 234 19.81 -4.93 7.96
C PRO A 234 18.46 -4.88 7.22
N LEU A 235 17.50 -5.71 7.65
CA LEU A 235 16.14 -5.75 7.08
C LEU A 235 15.40 -4.42 7.29
N SER A 236 15.66 -3.75 8.41
CA SER A 236 15.14 -2.42 8.78
C SER A 236 15.46 -1.35 7.74
N VAL A 237 16.56 -1.52 7.00
CA VAL A 237 17.05 -0.62 5.95
C VAL A 237 16.58 -1.06 4.57
N ALA A 238 16.49 -2.37 4.32
CA ALA A 238 16.20 -2.95 3.00
C ALA A 238 14.72 -3.29 2.73
N TYR A 239 13.84 -3.14 3.73
CA TYR A 239 12.42 -3.44 3.56
C TYR A 239 11.65 -2.30 2.87
N VAL A 240 10.95 -2.66 1.79
CA VAL A 240 9.98 -1.80 1.12
C VAL A 240 8.56 -2.27 1.47
N THR A 241 7.70 -1.36 1.91
CA THR A 241 6.29 -1.65 2.17
C THR A 241 5.62 -2.17 0.89
N LEU A 242 5.04 -3.36 0.97
CA LEU A 242 4.38 -4.01 -0.16
C LEU A 242 2.93 -3.52 -0.32
N SER A 243 2.38 -3.69 -1.52
CA SER A 243 0.95 -3.52 -1.78
C SER A 243 0.18 -4.77 -1.36
N SER A 244 -1.06 -4.57 -0.93
CA SER A 244 -1.97 -5.67 -0.66
C SER A 244 -3.40 -5.38 -1.08
N LYS A 245 -4.14 -6.45 -1.35
CA LYS A 245 -5.54 -6.41 -1.74
C LYS A 245 -6.42 -6.97 -0.63
N SER A 246 -7.45 -6.22 -0.27
CA SER A 246 -8.49 -6.70 0.64
C SER A 246 -9.57 -7.48 -0.11
N ARG A 247 -9.95 -8.63 0.43
CA ARG A 247 -11.00 -9.48 -0.16
C ARG A 247 -12.39 -8.81 -0.17
N GLN A 248 -12.67 -7.89 0.76
CA GLN A 248 -14.01 -7.28 0.88
C GLN A 248 -14.26 -6.14 -0.12
N ASN A 249 -13.22 -5.39 -0.51
CA ASN A 249 -13.36 -4.20 -1.35
C ASN A 249 -12.64 -4.28 -2.70
N ASP A 250 -11.92 -5.38 -2.99
CA ASP A 250 -11.08 -5.56 -4.18
C ASP A 250 -10.07 -4.41 -4.42
N GLN A 251 -9.79 -3.62 -3.37
CA GLN A 251 -8.94 -2.43 -3.40
C GLN A 251 -7.50 -2.78 -3.03
N VAL A 252 -6.57 -2.24 -3.82
CA VAL A 252 -5.13 -2.31 -3.57
C VAL A 252 -4.74 -1.13 -2.69
N SER A 253 -4.12 -1.41 -1.54
CA SER A 253 -3.62 -0.42 -0.60
C SER A 253 -2.28 -0.86 -0.03
N SER A 254 -1.54 0.05 0.60
CA SER A 254 -0.33 -0.31 1.34
C SER A 254 -0.67 -1.31 2.46
N VAL A 255 0.17 -2.34 2.63
CA VAL A 255 0.03 -3.34 3.71
C VAL A 255 -0.07 -2.65 5.08
N ASP A 256 0.63 -1.53 5.30
CA ASP A 256 0.62 -0.80 6.57
C ASP A 256 -0.76 -0.21 6.90
N VAL A 257 -1.52 0.22 5.88
CA VAL A 257 -2.87 0.76 6.06
C VAL A 257 -3.85 -0.36 6.41
N MET A 258 -3.67 -1.54 5.82
CA MET A 258 -4.51 -2.70 6.09
C MET A 258 -4.21 -3.36 7.45
N LEU A 259 -2.96 -3.24 7.92
CA LEU A 259 -2.55 -3.64 9.26
C LEU A 259 -3.13 -2.71 10.35
N ALA A 260 -3.34 -1.43 10.02
CA ALA A 260 -3.78 -0.42 10.98
C ALA A 260 -5.22 -0.68 11.47
N GLY A 261 -5.38 -0.85 12.78
CA GLY A 261 -6.69 -1.05 13.42
C GLY A 261 -7.13 -2.51 13.57
N GLU A 262 -6.43 -3.45 12.96
CA GLU A 262 -6.77 -4.88 13.00
C GLU A 262 -5.99 -5.66 14.07
N ARG A 263 -6.66 -6.60 14.73
CA ARG A 263 -6.05 -7.48 15.76
C ARG A 263 -5.89 -8.93 15.32
N ALA A 264 -6.49 -9.31 14.19
CA ALA A 264 -6.41 -10.66 13.66
C ALA A 264 -6.31 -10.59 12.14
N LEU A 265 -5.13 -10.89 11.60
CA LEU A 265 -4.85 -10.77 10.18
C LEU A 265 -4.32 -12.08 9.58
N LEU A 266 -4.88 -12.47 8.44
CA LEU A 266 -4.37 -13.53 7.59
C LEU A 266 -3.68 -12.88 6.39
N VAL A 267 -2.36 -13.02 6.31
CA VAL A 267 -1.56 -12.56 5.18
C VAL A 267 -1.36 -13.72 4.20
N ASN A 268 -1.96 -13.59 3.03
CA ASN A 268 -1.90 -14.55 1.94
C ASN A 268 -0.95 -14.05 0.84
N GLY A 269 -0.34 -14.97 0.09
CA GLY A 269 0.48 -14.62 -1.07
C GLY A 269 1.22 -15.81 -1.64
N GLU A 270 1.67 -15.70 -2.89
CA GLU A 270 2.43 -16.73 -3.58
C GLU A 270 3.84 -16.93 -3.01
N ALA A 271 4.54 -17.99 -3.45
CA ALA A 271 5.94 -18.19 -3.09
C ALA A 271 6.80 -16.99 -3.48
N GLY A 272 7.68 -16.53 -2.58
CA GLY A 272 8.54 -15.38 -2.84
C GLY A 272 7.86 -14.00 -2.76
N SER A 273 6.59 -13.92 -2.34
CA SER A 273 5.87 -12.64 -2.19
C SER A 273 6.31 -11.79 -0.99
N GLY A 274 7.28 -12.24 -0.19
CA GLY A 274 7.79 -11.49 0.97
C GLY A 274 7.03 -11.69 2.30
N LYS A 275 6.18 -12.72 2.46
CA LYS A 275 5.41 -12.98 3.71
C LYS A 275 6.28 -13.07 4.97
N THR A 276 7.29 -13.95 4.96
CA THR A 276 8.24 -14.10 6.07
C THR A 276 9.00 -12.80 6.33
N THR A 277 9.41 -12.11 5.26
CA THR A 277 10.10 -10.82 5.32
C THR A 277 9.23 -9.74 5.99
N LEU A 278 7.93 -9.71 5.67
CA LEU A 278 6.96 -8.83 6.35
C LEU A 278 6.86 -9.16 7.84
N LEU A 279 6.78 -10.44 8.23
CA LEU A 279 6.74 -10.80 9.65
C LEU A 279 8.04 -10.43 10.39
N HIS A 280 9.20 -10.64 9.77
CA HIS A 280 10.48 -10.20 10.35
C HIS A 280 10.53 -8.69 10.51
N TRP A 281 10.09 -7.93 9.50
CA TRP A 281 10.02 -6.48 9.58
C TRP A 281 9.11 -6.01 10.72
N LEU A 282 7.92 -6.62 10.86
CA LEU A 282 7.00 -6.33 11.96
C LEU A 282 7.64 -6.64 13.33
N ALA A 283 8.36 -7.76 13.45
CA ALA A 283 9.07 -8.12 14.68
C ALA A 283 10.18 -7.13 15.01
N VAL A 284 11.00 -6.75 14.03
CA VAL A 284 12.11 -5.81 14.19
C VAL A 284 11.59 -4.43 14.59
N ARG A 285 10.55 -3.92 13.90
CA ARG A 285 9.96 -2.61 14.22
C ARG A 285 9.27 -2.58 15.57
N ALA A 286 8.57 -3.65 15.94
CA ALA A 286 7.99 -3.78 17.28
C ALA A 286 9.05 -3.81 18.38
N ALA A 287 10.17 -4.51 18.15
CA ALA A 287 11.29 -4.57 19.09
C ALA A 287 11.99 -3.21 19.22
N GLY A 288 12.23 -2.52 18.09
CA GLY A 288 12.86 -1.20 18.00
C GLY A 288 11.96 -0.01 18.39
N ARG A 289 10.64 -0.23 18.47
CA ARG A 289 9.62 0.80 18.80
C ARG A 289 9.57 1.96 17.79
N ASP A 290 9.78 1.66 16.53
CA ASP A 290 9.95 2.61 15.44
C ASP A 290 8.97 2.38 14.28
N PHE A 291 7.76 1.89 14.57
CA PHE A 291 6.68 1.82 13.59
C PHE A 291 6.32 3.22 13.04
N PRO A 292 5.93 3.31 11.74
CA PRO A 292 5.43 4.54 11.14
C PRO A 292 4.12 4.99 11.80
N THR A 293 3.73 6.25 11.56
CA THR A 293 2.57 6.90 12.21
C THR A 293 1.27 6.09 12.14
N SER A 294 1.04 5.36 11.03
CA SER A 294 -0.13 4.48 10.86
C SER A 294 -0.19 3.29 11.84
N LEU A 295 0.98 2.80 12.29
CA LEU A 295 1.13 1.64 13.18
C LEU A 295 1.74 2.02 14.54
N GLN A 296 1.79 3.32 14.87
CA GLN A 296 2.41 3.81 16.10
C GLN A 296 1.83 3.16 17.37
N GLY A 297 0.55 2.75 17.34
CA GLY A 297 -0.10 2.02 18.41
C GLY A 297 0.52 0.65 18.74
N TRP A 298 1.38 0.11 17.85
CA TRP A 298 2.07 -1.17 18.05
C TRP A 298 3.47 -1.02 18.66
N ASN A 299 3.99 0.21 18.83
CA ASN A 299 5.31 0.44 19.45
C ASN A 299 5.40 -0.03 20.90
N GLY A 300 4.27 -0.19 21.59
CA GLY A 300 4.21 -0.75 22.94
C GLY A 300 4.16 -2.29 22.98
N LEU A 301 3.94 -2.97 21.85
CA LEU A 301 3.75 -4.41 21.81
C LEU A 301 5.10 -5.15 21.78
N ILE A 302 5.16 -6.30 22.43
CA ILE A 302 6.32 -7.20 22.39
C ILE A 302 6.08 -8.26 21.30
N PRO A 303 7.00 -8.45 20.34
CA PRO A 303 6.85 -9.42 19.27
C PRO A 303 7.23 -10.85 19.69
N PHE A 304 6.36 -11.82 19.40
CA PHE A 304 6.64 -13.24 19.46
C PHE A 304 6.54 -13.83 18.05
N TYR A 305 7.69 -14.10 17.44
CA TYR A 305 7.77 -14.74 16.12
C TYR A 305 7.90 -16.26 16.29
N ILE A 306 6.92 -17.00 15.76
CA ILE A 306 6.79 -18.44 15.88
C ILE A 306 6.82 -19.04 14.47
N ARG A 307 7.86 -19.83 14.19
CA ARG A 307 7.97 -20.56 12.92
C ARG A 307 7.19 -21.87 13.01
N LEU A 308 6.14 -22.02 12.21
CA LEU A 308 5.27 -23.20 12.31
C LEU A 308 5.96 -24.48 11.81
N ARG A 309 6.92 -24.40 10.88
CA ARG A 309 7.76 -25.54 10.49
C ARG A 309 8.51 -26.21 11.64
N ASP A 310 8.88 -25.46 12.68
CA ASP A 310 9.62 -26.01 13.83
C ASP A 310 8.76 -27.06 14.59
N TYR A 311 7.45 -27.08 14.31
CA TYR A 311 6.50 -28.00 14.90
C TYR A 311 5.93 -29.00 13.89
N ALA A 312 6.44 -29.13 12.67
CA ALA A 312 5.84 -30.01 11.66
C ALA A 312 5.68 -31.49 12.09
N ASP A 313 6.50 -31.96 13.04
CA ASP A 313 6.45 -33.33 13.57
C ASP A 313 5.15 -33.63 14.31
N LEU A 314 4.47 -34.73 13.92
CA LEU A 314 3.20 -35.19 14.50
C LEU A 314 3.29 -35.52 16.01
N GLY A 315 4.48 -35.81 16.53
CA GLY A 315 4.68 -36.11 17.96
C GLY A 315 5.02 -34.89 18.82
N ARG A 316 5.26 -33.71 18.22
CA ARG A 316 5.68 -32.50 18.94
C ARG A 316 4.49 -31.57 19.17
N PRO A 317 4.11 -31.24 20.42
CA PRO A 317 3.01 -30.30 20.66
C PRO A 317 3.37 -28.88 20.17
N LEU A 318 2.34 -28.10 19.83
CA LEU A 318 2.48 -26.65 19.58
C LEU A 318 3.01 -25.93 20.83
N PRO A 319 3.70 -24.79 20.67
CA PRO A 319 4.37 -24.16 21.80
C PRO A 319 3.38 -23.65 22.84
N THR A 320 3.74 -23.85 24.10
CA THR A 320 3.13 -23.13 25.23
C THR A 320 3.75 -21.73 25.36
N PRO A 321 3.11 -20.77 26.06
CA PRO A 321 3.65 -19.41 26.19
C PRO A 321 5.11 -19.34 26.66
N GLY A 322 5.52 -20.20 27.59
CA GLY A 322 6.92 -20.28 28.05
C GLY A 322 7.93 -20.69 26.96
N GLN A 323 7.46 -21.22 25.82
CA GLN A 323 8.28 -21.69 24.71
C GLN A 323 8.30 -20.71 23.52
N TYR A 324 7.62 -19.55 23.61
CA TYR A 324 7.52 -18.61 22.49
C TYR A 324 8.86 -18.00 22.08
N LEU A 325 9.83 -17.97 23.00
CA LEU A 325 11.17 -17.43 22.72
C LEU A 325 12.04 -18.38 21.89
N ASN A 326 11.69 -19.67 21.82
CA ASN A 326 12.56 -20.71 21.23
C ASN A 326 12.91 -20.47 19.75
N SER A 327 12.04 -19.80 19.00
CA SER A 327 12.27 -19.52 17.58
C SER A 327 13.25 -18.36 17.33
N CYS A 328 13.43 -17.44 18.30
CA CYS A 328 14.23 -16.21 18.10
C CYS A 328 15.35 -15.99 19.12
N ALA A 329 15.14 -16.41 20.37
CA ALA A 329 16.02 -16.14 21.49
C ALA A 329 16.14 -17.35 22.44
N PRO A 330 16.53 -18.55 21.93
CA PRO A 330 16.57 -19.76 22.75
C PRO A 330 17.52 -19.63 23.96
N ASN A 331 18.63 -18.90 23.81
CA ASN A 331 19.61 -18.69 24.88
C ASN A 331 19.09 -17.81 26.03
N LEU A 332 18.02 -17.02 25.80
CA LEU A 332 17.36 -16.21 26.83
C LEU A 332 16.21 -16.94 27.51
N ALA A 333 15.78 -18.10 26.98
CA ALA A 333 14.62 -18.81 27.51
C ALA A 333 14.84 -19.28 28.96
N GLU A 334 16.07 -19.67 29.32
CA GLU A 334 16.41 -20.14 30.67
C GLU A 334 16.50 -19.01 31.71
N SER A 335 16.84 -17.79 31.28
CA SER A 335 16.92 -16.61 32.14
C SER A 335 15.60 -15.83 32.23
N MET A 336 14.52 -16.35 31.63
CA MET A 336 13.22 -15.69 31.58
C MET A 336 12.55 -15.62 32.96
N PRO A 337 12.10 -14.44 33.41
CA PRO A 337 11.34 -14.31 34.65
C PRO A 337 10.06 -15.16 34.62
N HIS A 338 9.70 -15.72 35.78
CA HIS A 338 8.52 -16.58 35.89
C HIS A 338 7.26 -15.86 35.39
N ALA A 339 6.49 -16.54 34.53
CA ALA A 339 5.24 -16.06 33.91
C ALA A 339 5.36 -14.76 33.10
N TRP A 340 6.55 -14.29 32.73
CA TRP A 340 6.74 -13.06 31.97
C TRP A 340 5.91 -13.03 30.68
N VAL A 341 5.96 -14.11 29.87
CA VAL A 341 5.17 -14.18 28.63
C VAL A 341 3.67 -14.06 28.91
N HIS A 342 3.16 -14.69 29.97
CA HIS A 342 1.74 -14.58 30.32
C HIS A 342 1.34 -13.15 30.67
N GLU A 343 2.18 -12.42 31.40
CA GLU A 343 1.92 -11.01 31.72
C GLU A 343 1.96 -10.13 30.47
N VAL A 344 2.91 -10.37 29.56
CA VAL A 344 2.96 -9.70 28.26
C VAL A 344 1.69 -9.97 27.43
N LEU A 345 1.24 -11.23 27.36
CA LEU A 345 0.02 -11.61 26.64
C LEU A 345 -1.25 -10.97 27.25
N LYS A 346 -1.31 -10.73 28.56
CA LYS A 346 -2.44 -10.01 29.20
C LYS A 346 -2.45 -8.51 28.91
N GLN A 347 -1.28 -7.92 28.75
CA GLN A 347 -1.14 -6.48 28.46
C GLN A 347 -1.37 -6.18 26.97
N GLY A 348 -0.96 -7.10 26.10
CA GLY A 348 -1.05 -7.01 24.65
C GLY A 348 0.29 -7.31 24.02
N ALA A 349 0.34 -8.32 23.16
CA ALA A 349 1.51 -8.77 22.43
C ALA A 349 1.26 -8.80 20.93
N LEU A 350 2.33 -8.82 20.14
CA LEU A 350 2.29 -9.05 18.70
C LEU A 350 2.74 -10.48 18.41
N ILE A 351 1.81 -11.36 18.03
CA ILE A 351 2.07 -12.78 17.78
C ILE A 351 2.11 -13.01 16.27
N LEU A 352 3.26 -13.45 15.77
CA LEU A 352 3.56 -13.59 14.36
C LEU A 352 3.76 -15.08 14.05
N LEU A 353 2.76 -15.71 13.43
CA LEU A 353 2.78 -17.12 13.06
C LEU A 353 3.19 -17.26 11.60
N ASP A 354 4.38 -17.80 11.37
CA ASP A 354 4.93 -17.95 10.02
C ASP A 354 4.67 -19.34 9.44
N GLY A 355 3.99 -19.40 8.30
CA GLY A 355 3.94 -20.56 7.42
C GLY A 355 2.91 -21.63 7.81
N VAL A 356 1.61 -21.35 7.73
CA VAL A 356 0.57 -22.40 7.90
C VAL A 356 0.71 -23.50 6.85
N ASP A 357 1.12 -23.14 5.63
CA ASP A 357 1.46 -24.07 4.57
C ASP A 357 2.59 -25.03 4.97
N GLU A 358 3.41 -24.65 5.96
CA GLU A 358 4.49 -25.48 6.46
C GLU A 358 4.06 -26.58 7.43
N LEU A 359 2.79 -26.58 7.85
CA LEU A 359 2.22 -27.64 8.67
C LEU A 359 1.49 -28.71 7.85
N PRO A 360 1.67 -30.01 8.20
CA PRO A 360 0.85 -31.08 7.66
C PRO A 360 -0.64 -30.85 7.93
N VAL A 361 -1.49 -31.31 7.00
CA VAL A 361 -2.96 -31.12 7.07
C VAL A 361 -3.54 -31.62 8.41
N GLY A 362 -3.05 -32.76 8.92
CA GLY A 362 -3.52 -33.32 10.19
C GLY A 362 -3.28 -32.43 11.41
N ARG A 363 -2.29 -31.53 11.37
CA ARG A 363 -1.98 -30.62 12.48
C ARG A 363 -2.67 -29.26 12.39
N ARG A 364 -3.25 -28.92 11.24
CA ARG A 364 -3.94 -27.64 11.06
C ARG A 364 -5.16 -27.49 11.98
N GLY A 365 -5.82 -28.60 12.33
CA GLY A 365 -6.89 -28.62 13.33
C GLY A 365 -6.40 -28.30 14.76
N GLU A 366 -5.22 -28.81 15.13
CA GLU A 366 -4.56 -28.47 16.40
C GLU A 366 -4.19 -26.99 16.43
N LEU A 367 -3.65 -26.45 15.33
CA LEU A 367 -3.35 -25.03 15.20
C LEU A 367 -4.60 -24.15 15.34
N ILE A 368 -5.72 -24.50 14.70
CA ILE A 368 -6.98 -23.76 14.86
C ILE A 368 -7.41 -23.74 16.33
N SER A 369 -7.36 -24.89 16.99
CA SER A 369 -7.73 -25.00 18.41
C SER A 369 -6.83 -24.14 19.29
N TRP A 370 -5.52 -24.15 19.00
CA TRP A 370 -4.51 -23.34 19.68
C TRP A 370 -4.72 -21.83 19.47
N ILE A 371 -4.95 -21.38 18.24
CA ILE A 371 -5.25 -19.96 17.93
C ILE A 371 -6.55 -19.53 18.63
N THR A 372 -7.57 -20.40 18.62
CA THR A 372 -8.86 -20.12 19.25
C THR A 372 -8.71 -19.94 20.76
N ALA A 373 -8.00 -20.86 21.42
CA ALA A 373 -7.70 -20.74 22.85
C ALA A 373 -6.94 -19.44 23.15
N LEU A 374 -5.91 -19.13 22.36
CA LEU A 374 -5.10 -17.94 22.52
C LEU A 374 -5.92 -16.64 22.40
N LYS A 375 -6.81 -16.53 21.41
CA LYS A 375 -7.66 -15.35 21.25
C LYS A 375 -8.69 -15.21 22.36
N ASN A 376 -9.24 -16.33 22.85
CA ASN A 376 -10.23 -16.32 23.93
C ASN A 376 -9.60 -15.96 25.27
N GLU A 377 -8.39 -16.45 25.56
CA GLU A 377 -7.68 -16.19 26.81
C GLU A 377 -7.02 -14.80 26.83
N TYR A 378 -6.52 -14.33 25.67
CA TYR A 378 -5.78 -13.07 25.55
C TYR A 378 -6.29 -12.17 24.40
N PRO A 379 -7.48 -11.54 24.56
CA PRO A 379 -8.15 -10.80 23.48
C PRO A 379 -7.49 -9.47 23.08
N LYS A 380 -6.48 -9.00 23.82
CA LYS A 380 -5.74 -7.77 23.51
C LYS A 380 -4.59 -7.97 22.52
N ASN A 381 -4.22 -9.21 22.24
CA ASN A 381 -3.09 -9.51 21.37
C ASN A 381 -3.44 -9.29 19.89
N VAL A 382 -2.44 -8.85 19.14
CA VAL A 382 -2.47 -8.81 17.68
C VAL A 382 -1.90 -10.14 17.18
N VAL A 383 -2.70 -10.89 16.41
CA VAL A 383 -2.29 -12.19 15.86
C VAL A 383 -2.24 -12.09 14.34
N ILE A 384 -1.07 -12.33 13.77
CA ILE A 384 -0.84 -12.31 12.32
C ILE A 384 -0.41 -13.70 11.88
N VAL A 385 -1.07 -14.23 10.86
CA VAL A 385 -0.83 -15.57 10.32
C VAL A 385 -0.48 -15.46 8.85
N THR A 386 0.63 -16.08 8.42
CA THR A 386 0.97 -16.17 6.99
C THR A 386 0.62 -17.54 6.41
N SER A 387 0.14 -17.56 5.16
CA SER A 387 -0.14 -18.80 4.42
C SER A 387 -0.04 -18.58 2.91
N ARG A 388 0.04 -19.67 2.15
CA ARG A 388 -0.22 -19.70 0.70
C ARG A 388 -1.69 -19.97 0.38
N PRO A 389 -2.20 -19.58 -0.80
CA PRO A 389 -3.59 -19.83 -1.20
C PRO A 389 -3.95 -21.32 -1.20
N SER A 390 -3.03 -22.18 -1.67
CA SER A 390 -3.22 -23.64 -1.74
C SER A 390 -3.46 -24.28 -0.38
N ALA A 391 -2.74 -23.84 0.66
CA ALA A 391 -2.88 -24.38 2.00
C ALA A 391 -4.19 -23.97 2.69
N LEU A 392 -4.77 -22.83 2.30
CA LEU A 392 -6.02 -22.32 2.84
C LEU A 392 -7.26 -23.06 2.33
N GLN A 393 -7.18 -23.61 1.10
CA GLN A 393 -8.29 -24.28 0.42
C GLN A 393 -8.45 -25.75 0.80
N ILE A 394 -7.43 -26.37 1.41
CA ILE A 394 -7.50 -27.78 1.83
C ILE A 394 -8.57 -27.95 2.92
N GLU A 395 -9.55 -28.80 2.62
CA GLU A 395 -10.64 -29.11 3.55
C GLU A 395 -10.17 -30.01 4.69
N HIS A 396 -10.57 -29.66 5.91
CA HIS A 396 -10.38 -30.49 7.08
C HIS A 396 -11.69 -30.54 7.86
N ARG A 397 -12.27 -31.74 8.01
CA ARG A 397 -13.57 -31.98 8.69
C ARG A 397 -14.72 -31.13 8.13
N GLY A 398 -14.84 -31.06 6.80
CA GLY A 398 -15.99 -30.43 6.11
C GLY A 398 -15.93 -28.90 5.94
N ALA A 399 -14.84 -28.25 6.34
CA ALA A 399 -14.59 -26.84 6.05
C ALA A 399 -13.10 -26.57 5.76
N SER A 400 -12.82 -25.56 4.93
CA SER A 400 -11.46 -25.13 4.63
C SER A 400 -10.86 -24.35 5.81
N PHE A 401 -9.53 -24.37 5.96
CA PHE A 401 -8.83 -23.62 7.00
C PHE A 401 -9.16 -22.11 6.96
N GLN A 402 -9.34 -21.56 5.77
CA GLN A 402 -9.77 -20.18 5.54
C GLN A 402 -11.10 -19.86 6.23
N ARG A 403 -12.11 -20.75 6.13
CA ARG A 403 -13.43 -20.52 6.74
C ARG A 403 -13.35 -20.50 8.28
N TYR A 404 -12.47 -21.32 8.86
CA TYR A 404 -12.25 -21.30 10.30
C TYR A 404 -11.63 -19.97 10.77
N LEU A 405 -10.61 -19.47 10.08
CA LEU A 405 -10.03 -18.16 10.41
C LEU A 405 -11.05 -17.03 10.27
N GLN A 406 -11.91 -17.07 9.24
CA GLN A 406 -13.00 -16.11 9.09
C GLN A 406 -14.00 -16.15 10.26
N SER A 407 -14.33 -17.35 10.77
CA SER A 407 -15.17 -17.49 11.97
C SER A 407 -14.54 -16.90 13.23
N LEU A 408 -13.22 -16.78 13.25
CA LEU A 408 -12.43 -16.13 14.31
C LEU A 408 -12.20 -14.64 14.05
N SER A 409 -12.92 -14.02 13.10
CA SER A 409 -12.79 -12.61 12.72
C SER A 409 -11.38 -12.23 12.22
N PHE A 410 -10.71 -13.12 11.49
CA PHE A 410 -9.48 -12.76 10.77
C PHE A 410 -9.82 -12.00 9.49
N HIS A 411 -9.19 -10.84 9.31
CA HIS A 411 -9.22 -10.10 8.06
C HIS A 411 -8.17 -10.67 7.09
N GLU A 412 -8.58 -10.94 5.85
CA GLU A 412 -7.72 -11.54 4.82
C GLU A 412 -7.11 -10.45 3.94
N CYS A 413 -5.77 -10.45 3.89
CA CYS A 413 -4.93 -9.53 3.14
C CYS A 413 -4.09 -10.36 2.16
N THR A 414 -4.18 -10.10 0.86
CA THR A 414 -3.34 -10.77 -0.15
C THR A 414 -2.23 -9.83 -0.58
N LEU A 415 -0.97 -10.26 -0.45
CA LEU A 415 0.20 -9.51 -0.95
C LEU A 415 0.20 -9.50 -2.49
N GLU A 416 0.29 -8.32 -3.05
CA GLU A 416 0.37 -8.07 -4.50
C GLU A 416 1.83 -7.94 -4.96
N PRO A 417 2.13 -8.13 -6.26
CA PRO A 417 3.44 -7.81 -6.83
C PRO A 417 3.87 -6.37 -6.54
N MET A 418 5.18 -6.13 -6.42
CA MET A 418 5.73 -4.79 -6.26
C MET A 418 5.40 -3.91 -7.46
N SER A 419 4.96 -2.69 -7.17
CA SER A 419 4.83 -1.63 -8.18
C SER A 419 6.21 -1.17 -8.65
N ALA A 420 6.29 -0.45 -9.77
CA ALA A 420 7.53 0.15 -10.24
C ALA A 420 8.19 1.07 -9.18
N ARG A 421 7.36 1.79 -8.41
CA ARG A 421 7.82 2.59 -7.27
C ARG A 421 8.46 1.75 -6.19
N HIS A 422 7.85 0.61 -5.83
CA HIS A 422 8.41 -0.31 -4.83
C HIS A 422 9.71 -0.96 -5.32
N SER A 423 9.78 -1.35 -6.59
CA SER A 423 11.04 -1.86 -7.19
C SER A 423 12.15 -0.80 -7.14
N ALA A 424 11.87 0.46 -7.50
CA ALA A 424 12.85 1.53 -7.46
C ALA A 424 13.36 1.80 -6.04
N ALA A 425 12.45 1.85 -5.06
CA ALA A 425 12.80 2.00 -3.65
C ALA A 425 13.68 0.84 -3.15
N LEU A 426 13.39 -0.40 -3.57
CA LEU A 426 14.20 -1.57 -3.21
C LEU A 426 15.61 -1.44 -3.81
N VAL A 427 15.73 -1.01 -5.06
CA VAL A 427 17.02 -0.76 -5.71
C VAL A 427 17.82 0.26 -4.91
N ASP A 428 17.23 1.39 -4.52
CA ASP A 428 17.93 2.44 -3.75
C ASP A 428 18.39 1.91 -2.39
N GLN A 429 17.48 1.31 -1.62
CA GLN A 429 17.76 0.77 -0.29
C GLN A 429 18.83 -0.33 -0.32
N TRP A 430 18.77 -1.21 -1.33
CA TRP A 430 19.76 -2.26 -1.51
C TRP A 430 21.16 -1.66 -1.76
N HIS A 431 21.29 -0.70 -2.68
CA HIS A 431 22.58 -0.08 -2.98
C HIS A 431 23.09 0.78 -1.82
N GLU A 432 22.21 1.40 -1.05
CA GLU A 432 22.57 2.15 0.17
C GLU A 432 23.11 1.20 1.25
N ALA A 433 22.41 0.09 1.51
CA ALA A 433 22.86 -0.93 2.47
C ALA A 433 24.24 -1.49 2.08
N VAL A 434 24.44 -1.78 0.79
CA VAL A 434 25.72 -2.23 0.23
C VAL A 434 26.82 -1.18 0.38
N GLY A 435 26.51 0.10 0.16
CA GLY A 435 27.46 1.20 0.31
C GLY A 435 27.93 1.43 1.75
N ARG A 436 27.05 1.22 2.74
CA ARG A 436 27.42 1.35 4.17
C ARG A 436 28.50 0.35 4.59
N ASP A 437 28.47 -0.86 4.04
CA ASP A 437 29.45 -1.91 4.38
C ASP A 437 30.77 -1.81 3.61
N LEU A 438 30.78 -1.15 2.45
CA LEU A 438 31.98 -1.01 1.59
C LEU A 438 32.86 0.21 1.95
N GLY A 439 32.37 1.13 2.78
CA GLY A 439 33.18 2.09 3.58
C GLY A 439 34.04 3.11 2.84
N SER A 440 34.08 3.13 1.50
CA SER A 440 34.92 4.05 0.70
C SER A 440 34.10 4.99 -0.19
N SER A 441 34.37 6.29 -0.12
CA SER A 441 33.58 7.34 -0.81
C SER A 441 33.47 7.12 -2.32
N ASN A 442 34.54 6.63 -2.97
CA ASN A 442 34.59 6.38 -4.42
C ASN A 442 33.76 5.13 -4.84
N GLN A 443 33.58 4.14 -3.96
CA GLN A 443 32.71 2.98 -4.24
C GLN A 443 31.23 3.33 -4.04
N ASN A 444 30.91 4.21 -3.09
CA ASN A 444 29.55 4.70 -2.88
C ASN A 444 29.03 5.50 -4.07
N GLU A 445 29.85 6.36 -4.69
CA GLU A 445 29.47 7.07 -5.92
C GLU A 445 29.19 6.11 -7.08
N ARG A 446 30.00 5.05 -7.24
CA ARG A 446 29.76 4.02 -8.27
C ARG A 446 28.50 3.20 -8.02
N LEU A 447 28.24 2.82 -6.77
CA LEU A 447 27.00 2.12 -6.38
C LEU A 447 25.76 2.96 -6.69
N GLN A 448 25.80 4.26 -6.41
CA GLN A 448 24.71 5.16 -6.77
C GLN A 448 24.53 5.27 -8.29
N GLN A 449 25.63 5.36 -9.06
CA GLN A 449 25.54 5.32 -10.53
C GLN A 449 24.93 4.00 -11.03
N TYR A 450 25.24 2.88 -10.38
CA TYR A 450 24.72 1.56 -10.72
C TYR A 450 23.22 1.45 -10.40
N ALA A 451 22.78 2.00 -9.28
CA ALA A 451 21.38 2.11 -8.90
C ALA A 451 20.58 2.93 -9.94
N ILE A 452 21.07 4.14 -10.27
CA ILE A 452 20.43 5.03 -11.27
C ILE A 452 20.36 4.34 -12.64
N GLY A 453 21.44 3.65 -13.04
CA GLY A 453 21.48 2.88 -14.28
C GLY A 453 20.43 1.77 -14.30
N LEU A 454 20.36 0.96 -13.24
CA LEU A 454 19.38 -0.13 -13.12
C LEU A 454 17.95 0.39 -13.12
N GLN A 455 17.65 1.46 -12.38
CA GLN A 455 16.32 2.08 -12.38
C GLN A 455 15.92 2.60 -13.78
N ARG A 456 16.88 3.14 -14.55
CA ARG A 456 16.63 3.49 -15.95
C ARG A 456 16.31 2.25 -16.79
N THR A 457 17.12 1.19 -16.68
CA THR A 457 16.89 -0.08 -17.37
C THR A 457 15.51 -0.68 -17.05
N LEU A 458 15.12 -0.65 -15.77
CA LEU A 458 13.80 -1.09 -15.31
C LEU A 458 12.67 -0.27 -15.94
N ARG A 459 12.78 1.05 -15.98
CA ARG A 459 11.77 1.92 -16.64
C ARG A 459 11.67 1.71 -18.15
N GLU A 460 12.80 1.54 -18.82
CA GLU A 460 12.87 1.41 -20.28
C GLU A 460 12.50 0.00 -20.78
N ARG A 461 12.57 -1.03 -19.92
CA ARG A 461 12.45 -2.43 -20.34
C ARG A 461 11.37 -3.17 -19.55
N PRO A 462 10.11 -3.23 -20.05
CA PRO A 462 8.98 -3.84 -19.35
C PRO A 462 9.20 -5.29 -18.93
N ALA A 463 9.89 -6.08 -19.76
CA ALA A 463 10.21 -7.47 -19.46
C ALA A 463 11.10 -7.64 -18.21
N ILE A 464 12.04 -6.70 -17.98
CA ILE A 464 12.90 -6.70 -16.80
C ILE A 464 12.15 -6.10 -15.61
N GLN A 465 11.30 -5.10 -15.83
CA GLN A 465 10.42 -4.56 -14.79
C GLN A 465 9.46 -5.61 -14.23
N GLY A 466 8.87 -6.44 -15.10
CA GLY A 466 8.04 -7.57 -14.68
C GLY A 466 8.81 -8.53 -13.75
N LEU A 467 10.09 -8.77 -14.03
CA LEU A 467 10.96 -9.56 -13.17
C LEU A 467 11.19 -8.87 -11.81
N ALA A 468 11.42 -7.56 -11.82
CA ALA A 468 11.63 -6.74 -10.62
C ALA A 468 10.34 -6.52 -9.79
N SER A 469 9.17 -6.97 -10.25
CA SER A 469 7.94 -6.93 -9.46
C SER A 469 7.93 -7.94 -8.30
N ASN A 470 8.83 -8.94 -8.32
CA ASN A 470 9.06 -9.81 -7.19
C ASN A 470 10.27 -9.32 -6.36
N PRO A 471 10.15 -9.14 -5.03
CA PRO A 471 11.25 -8.64 -4.19
C PRO A 471 12.55 -9.46 -4.30
N LEU A 472 12.45 -10.79 -4.34
CA LEU A 472 13.60 -11.68 -4.46
C LEU A 472 14.32 -11.46 -5.79
N LEU A 473 13.57 -11.43 -6.88
CA LEU A 473 14.13 -11.26 -8.22
C LEU A 473 14.68 -9.85 -8.45
N CYS A 474 14.04 -8.82 -7.87
CA CYS A 474 14.56 -7.45 -7.87
C CYS A 474 15.92 -7.37 -7.14
N ALA A 475 16.02 -7.98 -5.96
CA ALA A 475 17.27 -8.05 -5.21
C ALA A 475 18.36 -8.86 -5.97
N MET A 476 17.98 -9.93 -6.68
CA MET A 476 18.88 -10.65 -7.59
C MET A 476 19.34 -9.79 -8.78
N LEU A 477 18.48 -8.95 -9.35
CA LEU A 477 18.87 -8.00 -10.39
C LEU A 477 19.85 -6.95 -9.86
N CYS A 478 19.67 -6.45 -8.64
CA CYS A 478 20.63 -5.53 -8.01
C CYS A 478 22.01 -6.20 -7.84
N ALA A 479 22.01 -7.43 -7.34
CA ALA A 479 23.21 -8.25 -7.22
C ALA A 479 23.93 -8.48 -8.56
N LEU A 480 23.19 -8.88 -9.61
CA LEU A 480 23.74 -9.10 -10.95
C LEU A 480 24.26 -7.79 -11.58
N ASN A 481 23.56 -6.68 -11.36
CA ASN A 481 23.96 -5.36 -11.85
C ASN A 481 25.30 -4.91 -11.25
N TRP A 482 25.49 -5.20 -9.95
CA TRP A 482 26.76 -5.00 -9.27
C TRP A 482 27.87 -5.88 -9.84
N ASP A 483 27.64 -7.19 -9.91
CA ASP A 483 28.66 -8.15 -10.36
C ASP A 483 29.10 -7.90 -11.81
N GLN A 484 28.15 -7.54 -12.69
CA GLN A 484 28.38 -7.28 -14.11
C GLN A 484 28.73 -5.82 -14.44
N LYS A 485 28.94 -4.95 -13.44
CA LYS A 485 29.30 -3.52 -13.64
C LYS A 485 28.38 -2.79 -14.64
N GLN A 486 27.05 -2.87 -14.45
CA GLN A 486 26.00 -2.31 -15.32
C GLN A 486 25.77 -3.01 -16.68
N SER A 487 26.38 -4.16 -16.95
CA SER A 487 26.18 -4.93 -18.18
C SER A 487 25.07 -5.98 -18.03
N LEU A 488 23.83 -5.56 -17.78
CA LEU A 488 22.69 -6.49 -17.76
C LEU A 488 22.20 -6.81 -19.19
N PRO A 489 21.99 -8.09 -19.53
CA PRO A 489 21.37 -8.47 -20.79
C PRO A 489 20.00 -7.82 -21.05
N ASP A 490 19.73 -7.57 -22.33
CA ASP A 490 18.47 -6.99 -22.80
C ASP A 490 17.33 -8.01 -22.86
N ASP A 491 17.67 -9.31 -22.92
CA ASP A 491 16.73 -10.41 -23.02
C ASP A 491 16.45 -11.04 -21.64
N ARG A 492 15.17 -11.10 -21.26
CA ARG A 492 14.74 -11.75 -20.02
C ARG A 492 15.17 -13.21 -19.94
N MET A 493 15.23 -13.92 -21.07
CA MET A 493 15.68 -15.33 -21.09
C MET A 493 17.12 -15.46 -20.59
N GLU A 494 17.96 -14.50 -20.94
CA GLU A 494 19.35 -14.47 -20.51
C GLU A 494 19.48 -14.05 -19.05
N LEU A 495 18.65 -13.11 -18.58
CA LEU A 495 18.62 -12.73 -17.16
C LEU A 495 18.26 -13.92 -16.26
N TYR A 496 17.24 -14.70 -16.62
CA TYR A 496 16.91 -15.93 -15.88
C TYR A 496 18.07 -16.93 -15.90
N ARG A 497 18.75 -17.09 -17.04
CA ARG A 497 19.93 -17.96 -17.16
C ARG A 497 21.05 -17.52 -16.21
N LEU A 498 21.38 -16.22 -16.18
CA LEU A 498 22.41 -15.67 -15.30
C LEU A 498 22.03 -15.81 -13.82
N ALA A 499 20.78 -15.50 -13.48
CA ALA A 499 20.22 -15.66 -12.14
C ALA A 499 20.31 -17.12 -11.64
N ILE A 500 19.88 -18.08 -12.46
CA ILE A 500 19.93 -19.52 -12.12
C ILE A 500 21.38 -19.98 -11.97
N ASN A 501 22.27 -19.57 -12.88
CA ASN A 501 23.69 -19.92 -12.79
C ASN A 501 24.32 -19.38 -11.49
N MET A 502 24.05 -18.12 -11.14
CA MET A 502 24.51 -17.52 -9.89
C MET A 502 24.05 -18.35 -8.67
N LEU A 503 22.77 -18.73 -8.61
CA LEU A 503 22.20 -19.53 -7.51
C LEU A 503 22.79 -20.96 -7.43
N ILE A 504 23.09 -21.58 -8.57
CA ILE A 504 23.66 -22.93 -8.61
C ILE A 504 25.10 -22.95 -8.09
N HIS A 505 25.87 -21.88 -8.32
CA HIS A 505 27.30 -21.81 -7.98
C HIS A 505 27.60 -21.22 -6.60
N ALA A 506 26.70 -20.43 -6.04
CA ALA A 506 27.01 -19.64 -4.85
C ALA A 506 27.27 -20.45 -3.57
N ARG A 507 26.45 -21.48 -3.28
CA ARG A 507 26.57 -22.28 -2.05
C ARG A 507 27.77 -23.21 -2.02
N ASP A 508 28.22 -23.68 -3.18
CA ASP A 508 29.44 -24.50 -3.28
C ASP A 508 30.70 -23.70 -2.94
N SER A 509 30.69 -22.40 -3.28
CA SER A 509 31.82 -21.51 -3.09
C SER A 509 31.92 -21.00 -1.64
N GLU A 510 30.79 -20.89 -0.93
CA GLU A 510 30.66 -20.36 0.44
C GLU A 510 31.35 -21.18 1.53
N ARG A 511 31.55 -22.49 1.34
CA ARG A 511 31.98 -23.38 2.42
C ARG A 511 33.48 -23.71 2.47
N ASN A 512 34.32 -23.42 1.47
CA ASN A 512 35.77 -23.73 1.49
C ASN A 512 36.12 -25.13 2.09
N VAL A 513 35.25 -26.13 1.93
CA VAL A 513 35.48 -27.48 2.46
C VAL A 513 36.03 -28.33 1.33
N VAL A 514 37.27 -28.82 1.54
CA VAL A 514 37.87 -29.90 0.76
C VAL A 514 36.88 -31.07 0.73
N VAL A 515 36.52 -31.52 -0.48
CA VAL A 515 35.54 -32.59 -0.75
C VAL A 515 35.93 -33.86 0.02
N ALA A 516 35.40 -34.02 1.24
CA ALA A 516 35.64 -35.19 2.08
C ALA A 516 34.48 -36.21 2.05
N SER A 517 33.44 -35.97 1.24
CA SER A 517 32.30 -36.89 1.13
C SER A 517 31.78 -36.99 -0.31
N GLY A 518 32.23 -38.02 -1.02
CA GLY A 518 31.43 -38.88 -1.90
C GLY A 518 30.89 -38.38 -3.24
N THR A 519 30.28 -37.20 -3.36
CA THR A 519 29.31 -36.96 -4.46
C THR A 519 29.44 -35.54 -5.04
N ALA A 520 30.56 -35.27 -5.71
CA ALA A 520 30.77 -33.99 -6.40
C ALA A 520 29.93 -33.91 -7.70
N LEU A 521 28.65 -33.56 -7.58
CA LEU A 521 27.83 -33.19 -8.74
C LEU A 521 28.37 -31.91 -9.37
N THR A 522 28.69 -31.96 -10.66
CA THR A 522 29.03 -30.76 -11.44
C THR A 522 27.81 -29.84 -11.54
N ALA A 523 28.04 -28.54 -11.75
CA ALA A 523 26.94 -27.58 -11.90
C ALA A 523 25.97 -27.95 -13.03
N ASN A 524 26.48 -28.48 -14.14
CA ASN A 524 25.65 -28.98 -15.25
C ASN A 524 24.81 -30.19 -14.82
N ALA A 525 25.38 -31.14 -14.07
CA ALA A 525 24.62 -32.29 -13.56
C ALA A 525 23.52 -31.86 -12.58
N LYS A 526 23.80 -30.88 -11.70
CA LYS A 526 22.78 -30.29 -10.82
C LYS A 526 21.64 -29.68 -11.64
N LEU A 527 21.98 -28.87 -12.65
CA LEU A 527 21.00 -28.20 -13.50
C LEU A 527 20.10 -29.22 -14.21
N THR A 528 20.67 -30.24 -14.85
CA THR A 528 19.89 -31.30 -15.52
C THR A 528 18.93 -32.03 -14.59
N LEU A 529 19.33 -32.30 -13.34
CA LEU A 529 18.47 -32.93 -12.35
C LEU A 529 17.32 -32.01 -11.91
N ILE A 530 17.61 -30.73 -11.70
CA ILE A 530 16.62 -29.72 -11.32
C ILE A 530 15.61 -29.51 -12.45
N GLU A 531 16.04 -29.47 -13.71
CA GLU A 531 15.16 -29.39 -14.88
C GLU A 531 14.19 -30.57 -14.98
N PHE A 532 14.68 -31.78 -14.71
CA PHE A 532 13.83 -32.96 -14.71
C PHE A 532 12.74 -32.87 -13.64
N LEU A 533 13.09 -32.39 -12.44
CA LEU A 533 12.12 -32.13 -11.37
C LEU A 533 11.14 -31.01 -11.75
N ALA A 534 11.64 -29.93 -12.37
CA ALA A 534 10.83 -28.80 -12.82
C ALA A 534 9.75 -29.26 -13.81
N TYR A 535 10.15 -30.03 -14.83
CA TYR A 535 9.22 -30.55 -15.82
C TYR A 535 8.19 -31.50 -15.21
N TRP A 536 8.62 -32.38 -14.31
CA TRP A 536 7.71 -33.29 -13.62
C TRP A 536 6.67 -32.54 -12.78
N LEU A 537 7.09 -31.55 -11.99
CA LEU A 537 6.17 -30.72 -11.20
C LEU A 537 5.16 -30.02 -12.12
N LEU A 538 5.66 -29.36 -13.17
CA LEU A 538 4.84 -28.59 -14.09
C LEU A 538 3.79 -29.43 -14.82
N ARG A 539 4.21 -30.58 -15.36
CA ARG A 539 3.32 -31.51 -16.09
C ARG A 539 2.17 -32.03 -15.21
N ASN A 540 2.40 -32.15 -13.90
CA ASN A 540 1.38 -32.60 -12.94
C ASN A 540 0.62 -31.44 -12.27
N GLY A 541 0.88 -30.18 -12.64
CA GLY A 541 0.25 -29.01 -12.02
C GLY A 541 0.67 -28.81 -10.56
N TYR A 542 1.85 -29.33 -10.17
CA TYR A 542 2.37 -29.21 -8.82
C TYR A 542 3.29 -27.99 -8.70
N SER A 543 3.05 -27.17 -7.68
CA SER A 543 3.98 -26.11 -7.26
C SER A 543 5.02 -26.61 -6.24
N GLU A 544 4.72 -27.73 -5.58
CA GLU A 544 5.52 -28.37 -4.55
C GLU A 544 5.22 -29.87 -4.51
N ALA A 545 6.13 -30.68 -3.98
CA ALA A 545 5.92 -32.11 -3.86
C ALA A 545 6.67 -32.75 -2.68
N PRO A 546 6.22 -33.92 -2.18
CA PRO A 546 6.94 -34.63 -1.13
C PRO A 546 8.38 -35.00 -1.54
N PHE A 547 9.31 -34.88 -0.60
CA PHE A 547 10.73 -35.22 -0.76
C PHE A 547 10.92 -36.61 -1.38
N GLU A 548 10.19 -37.61 -0.89
CA GLU A 548 10.25 -38.98 -1.42
C GLU A 548 9.73 -39.08 -2.86
N ALA A 549 8.73 -38.28 -3.23
CA ALA A 549 8.24 -38.22 -4.60
C ALA A 549 9.30 -37.62 -5.53
N CYS A 550 9.91 -36.50 -5.13
CA CYS A 550 11.02 -35.87 -5.86
C CYS A 550 12.21 -36.82 -6.00
N ALA A 551 12.62 -37.48 -4.91
CA ALA A 551 13.73 -38.43 -4.92
C ALA A 551 13.47 -39.59 -5.90
N ARG A 552 12.24 -40.11 -5.97
CA ARG A 552 11.86 -41.14 -6.95
C ARG A 552 12.04 -40.68 -8.40
N GLN A 553 11.72 -39.43 -8.71
CA GLN A 553 11.86 -38.89 -10.06
C GLN A 553 13.33 -38.76 -10.51
N LEU A 554 14.27 -38.60 -9.57
CA LEU A 554 15.70 -38.53 -9.90
C LEU A 554 16.29 -39.86 -10.37
N LYS A 555 15.57 -40.98 -10.26
CA LYS A 555 16.09 -42.33 -10.60
C LYS A 555 16.59 -42.42 -12.04
N GLU A 556 15.77 -42.04 -13.01
CA GLU A 556 16.13 -42.16 -14.44
C GLU A 556 17.21 -41.15 -14.89
N PRO A 557 17.15 -39.85 -14.56
CA PRO A 557 18.21 -38.92 -14.93
C PRO A 557 19.56 -39.26 -14.26
N LEU A 558 19.57 -39.78 -13.03
CA LEU A 558 20.82 -40.22 -12.37
C LEU A 558 21.49 -41.41 -13.09
N LYS A 559 20.69 -42.39 -13.56
CA LYS A 559 21.23 -43.48 -14.39
C LYS A 559 21.90 -42.94 -15.66
N ARG A 560 21.27 -41.97 -16.33
CA ARG A 560 21.81 -41.36 -17.56
C ARG A 560 23.11 -40.59 -17.32
N LEU A 561 23.26 -40.00 -16.14
CA LEU A 561 24.49 -39.31 -15.71
C LEU A 561 25.61 -40.28 -15.28
N GLY A 562 25.37 -41.60 -15.29
CA GLY A 562 26.36 -42.60 -14.86
C GLY A 562 26.68 -42.55 -13.37
N ASN A 563 25.82 -41.93 -12.56
CA ASN A 563 26.08 -41.70 -11.14
C ASN A 563 25.34 -42.73 -10.28
N GLY A 564 26.08 -43.60 -9.58
CA GLY A 564 25.56 -44.66 -8.71
C GLY A 564 25.13 -44.20 -7.31
N THR A 565 25.07 -42.88 -7.08
CA THR A 565 24.73 -42.26 -5.79
C THR A 565 23.27 -42.50 -5.42
N ASP A 566 22.97 -42.58 -4.11
CA ASP A 566 21.59 -42.62 -3.63
C ASP A 566 20.82 -41.34 -4.01
N ARG A 567 19.63 -41.53 -4.59
CA ARG A 567 18.71 -40.46 -5.02
C ARG A 567 18.33 -39.52 -3.89
N ARG A 568 18.26 -40.01 -2.65
CA ARG A 568 17.95 -39.18 -1.46
C ARG A 568 19.11 -38.27 -1.13
N GLU A 569 20.33 -38.80 -1.13
CA GLU A 569 21.55 -38.04 -0.91
C GLU A 569 21.74 -36.96 -2.00
N VAL A 570 21.46 -37.31 -3.26
CA VAL A 570 21.46 -36.33 -4.37
C VAL A 570 20.44 -35.23 -4.15
N LEU A 571 19.19 -35.56 -3.81
CA LEU A 571 18.16 -34.55 -3.58
C LEU A 571 18.53 -33.64 -2.40
N GLN A 572 19.07 -34.22 -1.32
CA GLN A 572 19.57 -33.47 -0.17
C GLN A 572 20.71 -32.52 -0.59
N THR A 573 21.65 -33.01 -1.41
CA THR A 573 22.74 -32.21 -1.98
C THR A 573 22.18 -31.05 -2.82
N LEU A 574 21.13 -31.26 -3.62
CA LEU A 574 20.49 -30.18 -4.38
C LEU A 574 19.82 -29.15 -3.46
N LEU A 575 19.16 -29.57 -2.39
CA LEU A 575 18.52 -28.67 -1.41
C LEU A 575 19.55 -27.83 -0.62
N GLU A 576 20.66 -28.46 -0.23
CA GLU A 576 21.69 -27.82 0.58
C GLU A 576 22.68 -26.99 -0.24
N ARG A 577 22.95 -27.39 -1.49
CA ARG A 577 24.04 -26.86 -2.31
C ARG A 577 23.59 -26.26 -3.65
N SER A 578 22.30 -26.18 -3.92
CA SER A 578 21.76 -25.25 -4.92
C SER A 578 21.00 -24.14 -4.22
N GLY A 579 20.96 -22.95 -4.82
CA GLY A 579 20.07 -21.85 -4.39
C GLY A 579 18.69 -21.87 -5.06
N VAL A 580 18.38 -22.90 -5.88
CA VAL A 580 17.18 -22.94 -6.74
C VAL A 580 16.04 -23.73 -6.09
N LEU A 581 16.37 -24.84 -5.41
CA LEU A 581 15.41 -25.66 -4.68
C LEU A 581 15.48 -25.37 -3.18
N ARG A 582 14.35 -25.52 -2.50
CA ARG A 582 14.27 -25.42 -1.04
C ARG A 582 13.26 -26.42 -0.48
N GLN A 583 13.30 -26.56 0.83
CA GLN A 583 12.37 -27.36 1.60
C GLN A 583 11.60 -26.43 2.53
N PRO A 584 10.47 -25.85 2.09
CA PRO A 584 9.72 -24.88 2.91
C PRO A 584 9.18 -25.54 4.17
N SER A 585 8.80 -26.82 4.08
CA SER A 585 8.27 -27.58 5.19
C SER A 585 8.84 -28.99 5.23
N PHE A 586 8.71 -29.63 6.39
CA PHE A 586 9.31 -30.94 6.59
C PHE A 586 8.81 -31.93 5.54
N GLY A 587 9.75 -32.52 4.80
CA GLY A 587 9.46 -33.47 3.73
C GLY A 587 8.78 -32.90 2.48
N VAL A 588 8.73 -31.58 2.24
CA VAL A 588 8.16 -30.98 1.02
C VAL A 588 9.24 -30.18 0.28
N VAL A 589 9.32 -30.32 -1.05
CA VAL A 589 10.30 -29.63 -1.90
C VAL A 589 9.56 -28.71 -2.87
N ASP A 590 10.01 -27.47 -2.97
CA ASP A 590 9.56 -26.50 -3.97
C ASP A 590 10.74 -25.73 -4.58
N PHE A 591 10.44 -24.93 -5.61
CA PHE A 591 11.38 -23.96 -6.16
C PHE A 591 11.35 -22.68 -5.32
N VAL A 592 12.50 -22.01 -5.20
CA VAL A 592 12.60 -20.71 -4.50
C VAL A 592 11.66 -19.66 -5.11
N HIS A 593 11.41 -19.76 -6.42
CA HIS A 593 10.45 -18.94 -7.14
C HIS A 593 9.77 -19.74 -8.27
N ARG A 594 8.46 -19.51 -8.48
CA ARG A 594 7.66 -20.20 -9.51
C ARG A 594 8.22 -20.00 -10.92
N THR A 595 8.71 -18.81 -11.24
CA THR A 595 9.26 -18.54 -12.58
C THR A 595 10.51 -19.36 -12.90
N PHE A 596 11.30 -19.79 -11.90
CA PHE A 596 12.41 -20.72 -12.15
C PHE A 596 11.92 -22.13 -12.46
N LEU A 597 10.83 -22.57 -11.81
CA LEU A 597 10.11 -23.80 -12.16
C LEU A 597 9.60 -23.73 -13.61
N GLU A 598 8.96 -22.62 -14.00
CA GLU A 598 8.40 -22.42 -15.34
C GLU A 598 9.49 -22.37 -16.41
N TYR A 599 10.57 -21.60 -16.19
CA TYR A 599 11.70 -21.48 -17.10
C TYR A 599 12.40 -22.83 -17.33
N LEU A 600 12.77 -23.53 -16.25
CA LEU A 600 13.48 -24.81 -16.34
C LEU A 600 12.57 -25.93 -16.85
N GLY A 601 11.30 -25.94 -16.44
CA GLY A 601 10.30 -26.89 -16.91
C GLY A 601 10.00 -26.70 -18.40
N ALA A 602 9.93 -25.45 -18.88
CA ALA A 602 9.77 -25.14 -20.29
C ALA A 602 10.96 -25.61 -21.13
N ARG A 603 12.20 -25.41 -20.66
CA ARG A 603 13.41 -25.91 -21.33
C ARG A 603 13.37 -27.44 -21.46
N ALA A 604 13.08 -28.14 -20.37
CA ALA A 604 12.97 -29.59 -20.36
C ALA A 604 11.81 -30.12 -21.22
N ALA A 605 10.68 -29.42 -21.31
CA ALA A 605 9.57 -29.77 -22.20
C ALA A 605 9.98 -29.68 -23.68
N VAL A 606 10.72 -28.63 -24.06
CA VAL A 606 11.29 -28.47 -25.40
C VAL A 606 12.29 -29.57 -25.72
N ASP A 607 13.21 -29.86 -24.81
CA ASP A 607 14.24 -30.89 -25.00
C ASP A 607 13.65 -32.31 -25.11
N THR A 608 12.51 -32.56 -24.45
CA THR A 608 11.77 -33.84 -24.54
C THR A 608 10.91 -33.92 -25.82
N GLY A 609 10.67 -32.79 -26.50
CA GLY A 609 9.86 -32.73 -27.71
C GLY A 609 8.35 -32.63 -27.48
N ASP A 610 7.91 -32.32 -26.25
CA ASP A 610 6.49 -32.25 -25.84
C ASP A 610 5.80 -30.94 -26.28
N LEU A 611 6.05 -30.51 -27.52
CA LEU A 611 5.51 -29.26 -28.08
C LEU A 611 3.98 -29.29 -28.21
N GLY A 612 3.39 -30.47 -28.43
CA GLY A 612 1.94 -30.64 -28.49
C GLY A 612 1.25 -30.36 -27.15
N LEU A 613 1.84 -30.80 -26.04
CA LEU A 613 1.33 -30.52 -24.69
C LEU A 613 1.35 -29.01 -24.40
N LEU A 614 2.43 -28.33 -24.77
CA LEU A 614 2.55 -26.88 -24.63
C LEU A 614 1.49 -26.13 -25.44
N ALA A 615 1.18 -26.61 -26.65
CA ALA A 615 0.14 -26.04 -27.48
C ALA A 615 -1.28 -26.32 -26.93
N GLU A 616 -1.54 -27.51 -26.40
CA GLU A 616 -2.84 -27.86 -25.79
C GLU A 616 -3.13 -27.03 -24.54
N ARG A 617 -2.11 -26.77 -23.72
CA ARG A 617 -2.23 -26.03 -22.46
C ARG A 617 -2.21 -24.52 -22.62
N SER A 618 -2.08 -23.97 -23.84
CA SER A 618 -1.89 -22.52 -24.07
C SER A 618 -3.07 -21.63 -23.65
N GLN A 619 -4.25 -22.22 -23.47
CA GLN A 619 -5.46 -21.55 -22.98
C GLN A 619 -5.48 -21.37 -21.46
N GLU A 620 -4.65 -22.13 -20.73
CA GLU A 620 -4.59 -22.05 -19.27
C GLU A 620 -3.68 -20.88 -18.87
N GLU A 621 -4.21 -19.96 -18.05
CA GLU A 621 -3.47 -18.78 -17.58
C GLU A 621 -2.14 -19.16 -16.91
N GLY A 622 -2.13 -20.23 -16.12
CA GLY A 622 -0.93 -20.73 -15.44
C GLY A 622 0.15 -21.36 -16.33
N TRP A 623 -0.14 -21.60 -17.61
CA TRP A 623 0.81 -22.14 -18.59
C TRP A 623 1.33 -21.08 -19.57
N ARG A 624 0.80 -19.86 -19.57
CA ARG A 624 1.18 -18.81 -20.52
C ARG A 624 2.70 -18.58 -20.51
N ASP A 625 3.29 -18.32 -19.34
CA ASP A 625 4.72 -18.05 -19.24
C ASP A 625 5.57 -19.28 -19.59
N VAL A 626 5.10 -20.48 -19.26
CA VAL A 626 5.75 -21.74 -19.68
C VAL A 626 5.86 -21.81 -21.20
N VAL A 627 4.77 -21.53 -21.91
CA VAL A 627 4.73 -21.58 -23.38
C VAL A 627 5.65 -20.51 -23.98
N VAL A 628 5.64 -19.30 -23.42
CA VAL A 628 6.51 -18.21 -23.89
C VAL A 628 7.99 -18.52 -23.62
N PHE A 629 8.33 -19.10 -22.47
CA PHE A 629 9.69 -19.59 -22.19
C PHE A 629 10.09 -20.74 -23.11
N ALA A 630 9.17 -21.66 -23.40
CA ALA A 630 9.42 -22.76 -24.31
C ALA A 630 9.70 -22.26 -25.73
N ALA A 631 8.96 -21.26 -26.21
CA ALA A 631 9.23 -20.62 -27.50
C ALA A 631 10.63 -19.96 -27.55
N GLY A 632 11.08 -19.37 -26.44
CA GLY A 632 12.42 -18.81 -26.29
C GLY A 632 13.53 -19.87 -26.28
N HIS A 633 13.33 -20.97 -25.55
CA HIS A 633 14.27 -22.09 -25.48
C HIS A 633 14.37 -22.90 -26.79
N ALA A 634 13.24 -23.03 -27.51
CA ALA A 634 13.18 -23.75 -28.77
C ALA A 634 14.05 -23.09 -29.84
N ARG A 635 14.67 -23.92 -30.69
CA ARG A 635 15.55 -23.50 -31.78
C ARG A 635 14.95 -23.86 -33.14
N GLY A 636 15.02 -22.92 -34.08
CA GLY A 636 14.64 -23.10 -35.50
C GLY A 636 13.35 -23.92 -35.68
N PRO A 637 13.40 -25.12 -36.28
CA PRO A 637 12.19 -25.90 -36.61
C PRO A 637 11.28 -26.21 -35.41
N SER A 638 11.83 -26.44 -34.21
CA SER A 638 11.02 -26.73 -33.02
C SER A 638 10.23 -25.50 -32.57
N ARG A 639 10.81 -24.30 -32.70
CA ARG A 639 10.13 -23.03 -32.40
C ARG A 639 9.01 -22.78 -33.40
N ASP A 640 9.30 -22.94 -34.68
CA ASP A 640 8.31 -22.75 -35.74
C ASP A 640 7.13 -23.71 -35.58
N ARG A 641 7.39 -24.99 -35.26
CA ARG A 641 6.34 -25.98 -34.98
C ARG A 641 5.50 -25.62 -33.75
N LEU A 642 6.11 -25.13 -32.68
CA LEU A 642 5.38 -24.71 -31.48
C LEU A 642 4.47 -23.53 -31.80
N VAL A 643 5.01 -22.47 -32.41
CA VAL A 643 4.25 -21.27 -32.78
C VAL A 643 3.16 -21.59 -33.80
N GLU A 644 3.45 -22.43 -34.78
CA GLU A 644 2.47 -22.92 -35.72
C GLU A 644 1.38 -23.76 -35.04
N GLY A 645 1.75 -24.60 -34.08
CA GLY A 645 0.83 -25.38 -33.25
C GLY A 645 -0.09 -24.50 -32.43
N LEU A 646 0.42 -23.43 -31.84
CA LEU A 646 -0.39 -22.42 -31.15
C LEU A 646 -1.37 -21.77 -32.12
N LEU A 647 -0.91 -21.37 -33.32
CA LEU A 647 -1.73 -20.70 -34.33
C LEU A 647 -2.79 -21.59 -35.01
N ARG A 648 -2.71 -22.92 -34.87
CA ARG A 648 -3.63 -23.88 -35.51
C ARG A 648 -4.55 -24.53 -34.46
N SER A 649 -5.87 -24.54 -34.70
CA SER A 649 -6.87 -25.22 -33.86
C SER A 649 -6.80 -26.77 -33.72
N PRO A 650 -6.13 -27.59 -34.57
CA PRO A 650 -6.26 -29.05 -34.54
C PRO A 650 -5.89 -29.74 -33.21
N TRP A 651 -4.97 -29.16 -32.43
CA TRP A 651 -4.57 -29.73 -31.13
C TRP A 651 -5.68 -29.72 -30.08
N LEU A 652 -6.67 -28.83 -30.24
CA LEU A 652 -7.74 -28.60 -29.26
C LEU A 652 -9.07 -29.27 -29.63
N GLY A 653 -9.25 -29.76 -30.86
CA GLY A 653 -10.53 -30.33 -31.32
C GLY A 653 -11.72 -29.34 -31.30
N LEU A 654 -11.47 -28.05 -31.05
CA LEU A 654 -12.51 -27.02 -30.90
C LEU A 654 -12.87 -26.37 -32.25
N LYS A 655 -14.17 -26.07 -32.44
CA LYS A 655 -14.68 -25.32 -33.61
C LYS A 655 -14.25 -23.85 -33.61
N THR A 656 -14.02 -23.26 -32.43
CA THR A 656 -13.60 -21.87 -32.23
C THR A 656 -12.44 -21.82 -31.25
N ARG A 657 -11.43 -21.02 -31.54
CA ARG A 657 -10.22 -20.90 -30.72
C ARG A 657 -10.48 -19.96 -29.51
N PRO A 658 -10.11 -20.35 -28.29
CA PRO A 658 -10.17 -19.45 -27.14
C PRO A 658 -9.25 -18.23 -27.33
N VAL A 659 -9.72 -17.05 -26.91
CA VAL A 659 -8.96 -15.79 -27.01
C VAL A 659 -7.66 -15.89 -26.21
N GLU A 660 -7.67 -16.62 -25.09
CA GLU A 660 -6.51 -16.86 -24.23
C GLU A 660 -5.36 -17.55 -24.98
N SER A 661 -5.68 -18.49 -25.88
CA SER A 661 -4.68 -19.15 -26.72
C SER A 661 -4.10 -18.21 -27.78
N ASP A 662 -4.89 -17.28 -28.30
CA ASP A 662 -4.41 -16.22 -29.20
C ASP A 662 -3.50 -15.25 -28.46
N VAL A 663 -3.88 -14.84 -27.24
CA VAL A 663 -3.05 -14.01 -26.34
C VAL A 663 -1.71 -14.70 -26.06
N THR A 664 -1.71 -15.97 -25.67
CA THR A 664 -0.47 -16.72 -25.40
C THR A 664 0.41 -16.81 -26.65
N ALA A 665 -0.17 -17.04 -27.83
CA ALA A 665 0.57 -17.06 -29.08
C ALA A 665 1.22 -15.70 -29.39
N VAL A 666 0.50 -14.60 -29.20
CA VAL A 666 1.04 -13.24 -29.38
C VAL A 666 2.14 -12.95 -28.36
N CYS A 667 2.02 -13.41 -27.12
CA CYS A 667 3.06 -13.28 -26.09
C CYS A 667 4.39 -13.93 -26.49
N CYS A 668 4.38 -14.99 -27.33
CA CYS A 668 5.60 -15.60 -27.85
C CYS A 668 6.47 -14.64 -28.68
N LEU A 669 5.91 -13.54 -29.23
CA LEU A 669 6.72 -12.51 -29.92
C LEU A 669 7.77 -11.87 -29.01
N GLU A 670 7.59 -11.92 -27.70
CA GLU A 670 8.54 -11.39 -26.72
C GLU A 670 9.88 -12.14 -26.76
N THR A 671 9.85 -13.48 -26.82
CA THR A 671 11.05 -14.35 -26.76
C THR A 671 11.50 -14.88 -28.13
N THR A 672 10.73 -14.65 -29.19
CA THR A 672 10.99 -15.17 -30.55
C THR A 672 11.38 -14.11 -31.58
N ARG A 673 11.77 -12.90 -31.13
CA ARG A 673 12.13 -11.76 -32.00
C ARG A 673 13.15 -12.10 -33.08
N GLN A 674 14.10 -12.98 -32.78
CA GLN A 674 15.14 -13.45 -33.71
C GLN A 674 15.01 -14.96 -33.92
N GLY A 675 14.92 -15.41 -35.18
CA GLY A 675 14.91 -16.83 -35.54
C GLY A 675 13.54 -17.52 -35.52
N LEU A 676 12.45 -16.77 -35.64
CA LEU A 676 11.14 -17.28 -36.04
C LEU A 676 10.98 -17.12 -37.55
N ASP A 677 10.35 -18.09 -38.23
CA ASP A 677 9.99 -17.96 -39.64
C ASP A 677 9.23 -16.63 -39.91
N PRO A 678 9.63 -15.84 -40.93
CA PRO A 678 8.99 -14.56 -41.24
C PRO A 678 7.48 -14.66 -41.50
N GLY A 679 7.01 -15.72 -42.16
CA GLY A 679 5.59 -15.94 -42.42
C GLY A 679 4.80 -16.26 -41.15
N LEU A 680 5.37 -17.02 -40.22
CA LEU A 680 4.77 -17.23 -38.90
C LEU A 680 4.73 -15.93 -38.08
N ARG A 681 5.77 -15.10 -38.15
CA ARG A 681 5.80 -13.79 -37.50
C ARG A 681 4.69 -12.87 -38.01
N GLU A 682 4.50 -12.79 -39.33
CA GLU A 682 3.40 -12.00 -39.92
C GLU A 682 2.02 -12.51 -39.47
N ARG A 683 1.83 -13.83 -39.39
CA ARG A 683 0.58 -14.42 -38.89
C ARG A 683 0.33 -14.11 -37.41
N LEU A 684 1.36 -14.08 -36.58
CA LEU A 684 1.25 -13.65 -35.17
C LEU A 684 0.86 -12.16 -35.07
N LEU A 685 1.47 -11.30 -35.88
CA LEU A 685 1.12 -9.87 -35.92
C LEU A 685 -0.32 -9.67 -36.43
N ALA A 686 -0.76 -10.44 -37.42
CA ALA A 686 -2.14 -10.44 -37.90
C ALA A 686 -3.13 -10.99 -36.86
N CYS A 687 -2.70 -11.91 -36.01
CA CYS A 687 -3.48 -12.37 -34.85
C CYS A 687 -3.62 -11.25 -33.82
N ALA A 688 -2.51 -10.57 -33.45
CA ALA A 688 -2.54 -9.42 -32.54
C ALA A 688 -3.47 -8.31 -33.05
N ALA A 689 -3.43 -7.99 -34.34
CA ALA A 689 -4.30 -6.98 -34.96
C ALA A 689 -5.81 -7.30 -34.88
N LYS A 690 -6.20 -8.56 -34.65
CA LYS A 690 -7.60 -8.96 -34.42
C LYS A 690 -8.03 -8.81 -32.96
N LEU A 691 -7.07 -8.81 -32.03
CA LEU A 691 -7.33 -8.72 -30.59
C LEU A 691 -7.52 -7.29 -30.12
N PHE A 692 -6.89 -6.32 -30.79
CA PHE A 692 -6.89 -4.91 -30.40
C PHE A 692 -7.66 -4.03 -31.40
N PRO A 693 -8.43 -3.03 -30.93
CA PRO A 693 -8.65 -2.67 -29.52
C PRO A 693 -9.60 -3.66 -28.80
N PRO A 694 -9.55 -3.73 -27.45
CA PRO A 694 -10.48 -4.56 -26.67
C PRO A 694 -11.92 -4.09 -26.90
N ARG A 695 -12.79 -4.96 -27.41
CA ARG A 695 -14.19 -4.59 -27.72
C ARG A 695 -15.08 -4.42 -26.49
N GLU A 696 -14.66 -4.97 -25.36
CA GLU A 696 -15.42 -4.97 -24.11
C GLU A 696 -14.47 -4.72 -22.93
N TYR A 697 -14.97 -4.03 -21.90
CA TYR A 697 -14.20 -3.74 -20.68
C TYR A 697 -13.69 -5.00 -19.96
N SER A 698 -14.49 -6.07 -19.96
CA SER A 698 -14.15 -7.38 -19.37
C SER A 698 -12.89 -8.00 -19.96
N MET A 699 -12.60 -7.68 -21.23
CA MET A 699 -11.50 -8.26 -22.01
C MET A 699 -10.14 -7.61 -21.70
N ALA A 700 -10.13 -6.45 -21.04
CA ALA A 700 -8.91 -5.71 -20.71
C ALA A 700 -7.90 -6.57 -19.94
N ARG A 701 -8.35 -7.37 -18.97
CA ARG A 701 -7.47 -8.24 -18.17
C ARG A 701 -6.91 -9.41 -18.98
N VAL A 702 -7.70 -9.98 -19.88
CA VAL A 702 -7.29 -11.11 -20.72
C VAL A 702 -6.24 -10.66 -21.75
N LEU A 703 -6.39 -9.45 -22.30
CA LEU A 703 -5.50 -8.92 -23.33
C LEU A 703 -4.26 -8.19 -22.80
N ALA A 704 -4.25 -7.78 -21.53
CA ALA A 704 -3.12 -7.06 -20.93
C ALA A 704 -1.75 -7.72 -21.15
N PRO A 705 -1.59 -9.06 -21.05
CA PRO A 705 -0.31 -9.71 -21.35
C PRO A 705 0.14 -9.52 -22.81
N ALA A 706 -0.78 -9.63 -23.77
CA ALA A 706 -0.46 -9.39 -25.18
C ALA A 706 -0.16 -7.90 -25.43
N ALA A 707 -0.89 -6.98 -24.79
CA ALA A 707 -0.63 -5.55 -24.91
C ALA A 707 0.75 -5.16 -24.36
N ALA A 708 1.25 -5.85 -23.32
CA ALA A 708 2.58 -5.62 -22.76
C ALA A 708 3.71 -5.88 -23.76
N VAL A 709 3.50 -6.79 -24.73
CA VAL A 709 4.48 -7.07 -25.79
C VAL A 709 4.69 -5.86 -26.67
N GLN A 710 3.60 -5.17 -27.02
CA GLN A 710 3.62 -3.99 -27.87
C GLN A 710 2.45 -3.05 -27.49
N PRO A 711 2.66 -2.11 -26.55
CA PRO A 711 1.60 -1.21 -26.07
C PRO A 711 0.96 -0.37 -27.17
N THR A 712 1.68 -0.09 -28.26
CA THR A 712 1.15 0.70 -29.39
C THR A 712 -0.07 0.07 -30.07
N TRP A 713 -0.38 -1.22 -29.85
CA TRP A 713 -1.63 -1.80 -30.35
C TRP A 713 -2.88 -1.21 -29.69
N LEU A 714 -2.72 -0.64 -28.50
CA LEU A 714 -3.76 0.10 -27.78
C LEU A 714 -3.82 1.58 -28.18
N ALA A 715 -2.92 2.10 -29.02
CA ALA A 715 -2.89 3.51 -29.44
C ALA A 715 -3.81 3.77 -30.65
N GLY A 716 -4.19 5.03 -30.89
CA GLY A 716 -4.89 5.45 -32.11
C GLY A 716 -6.41 5.28 -32.11
N HIS A 717 -7.02 4.80 -31.03
CA HIS A 717 -8.47 4.47 -30.97
C HIS A 717 -9.33 5.57 -30.31
N THR A 718 -9.00 6.85 -30.48
CA THR A 718 -9.71 7.97 -29.81
C THR A 718 -11.15 8.17 -30.29
N ASN A 719 -11.52 7.58 -31.44
CA ASN A 719 -12.87 7.68 -32.04
C ASN A 719 -13.77 6.48 -31.70
N GLU A 720 -13.28 5.49 -30.95
CA GLU A 720 -14.06 4.33 -30.51
C GLU A 720 -15.06 4.71 -29.40
N GLY A 721 -15.99 3.79 -29.10
CA GLY A 721 -16.92 3.97 -27.99
C GLY A 721 -16.21 4.12 -26.63
N ALA A 722 -16.82 4.85 -25.70
CA ALA A 722 -16.23 5.15 -24.39
C ALA A 722 -15.77 3.89 -23.62
N SER A 723 -16.55 2.81 -23.68
CA SER A 723 -16.22 1.54 -23.03
C SER A 723 -14.97 0.87 -23.64
N THR A 724 -14.79 0.96 -24.96
CA THR A 724 -13.59 0.46 -25.67
C THR A 724 -12.35 1.25 -25.25
N ILE A 725 -12.47 2.59 -25.18
CA ILE A 725 -11.37 3.47 -24.75
C ILE A 725 -11.02 3.19 -23.28
N ALA A 726 -12.01 3.06 -22.41
CA ALA A 726 -11.80 2.67 -21.01
C ALA A 726 -11.13 1.29 -20.91
N ALA A 727 -11.52 0.32 -21.75
CA ALA A 727 -10.86 -0.98 -21.83
C ALA A 727 -9.39 -0.88 -22.27
N CYS A 728 -9.06 0.01 -23.24
CA CYS A 728 -7.68 0.29 -23.63
C CYS A 728 -6.85 0.86 -22.47
N ILE A 729 -7.39 1.86 -21.75
CA ILE A 729 -6.71 2.47 -20.59
C ILE A 729 -6.51 1.42 -19.49
N LYS A 730 -7.54 0.63 -19.18
CA LYS A 730 -7.45 -0.45 -18.19
C LYS A 730 -6.38 -1.47 -18.58
N CYS A 731 -6.38 -1.90 -19.84
CA CYS A 731 -5.41 -2.86 -20.38
C CYS A 731 -3.98 -2.33 -20.24
N ALA A 732 -3.75 -1.06 -20.59
CA ALA A 732 -2.45 -0.38 -20.43
C ALA A 732 -2.03 -0.22 -18.95
N ALA A 733 -2.97 0.07 -18.06
CA ALA A 733 -2.72 0.24 -16.63
C ALA A 733 -2.38 -1.06 -15.91
N LEU A 734 -2.87 -2.22 -16.41
CA LEU A 734 -2.55 -3.54 -15.85
C LEU A 734 -1.10 -3.98 -16.12
N THR A 735 -0.45 -3.42 -17.16
CA THR A 735 0.94 -3.70 -17.51
C THR A 735 1.73 -2.39 -17.65
N PRO A 736 2.02 -1.71 -16.53
CA PRO A 736 2.59 -0.37 -16.54
C PRO A 736 3.99 -0.36 -17.17
N SER A 737 4.15 0.50 -18.17
CA SER A 737 5.40 0.77 -18.88
C SER A 737 5.37 2.19 -19.46
N GLN A 738 6.52 2.72 -19.91
CA GLN A 738 6.51 4.00 -20.64
C GLN A 738 5.65 3.96 -21.91
N GLY A 739 5.61 2.82 -22.61
CA GLY A 739 4.74 2.64 -23.77
C GLY A 739 3.25 2.69 -23.38
N SER A 740 2.89 2.04 -22.28
CA SER A 740 1.53 2.07 -21.73
C SER A 740 1.13 3.47 -21.26
N LEU A 741 2.06 4.22 -20.64
CA LEU A 741 1.82 5.61 -20.24
C LEU A 741 1.58 6.51 -21.45
N ALA A 742 2.37 6.34 -22.52
CA ALA A 742 2.19 7.10 -23.76
C ALA A 742 0.82 6.85 -24.41
N VAL A 743 0.35 5.60 -24.41
CA VAL A 743 -1.02 5.24 -24.85
C VAL A 743 -2.07 5.93 -23.98
N ILE A 744 -1.95 5.86 -22.66
CA ILE A 744 -2.91 6.50 -21.74
C ILE A 744 -2.93 8.01 -21.94
N ALA A 745 -1.76 8.63 -22.16
CA ALA A 745 -1.63 10.06 -22.42
C ALA A 745 -2.30 10.51 -23.72
N GLU A 746 -2.42 9.64 -24.73
CA GLU A 746 -3.18 9.91 -25.96
C GLU A 746 -4.68 10.08 -25.67
N TYR A 747 -5.22 9.28 -24.75
CA TYR A 747 -6.63 9.32 -24.36
C TYR A 747 -6.99 10.42 -23.36
N ALA A 748 -5.99 11.13 -22.80
CA ALA A 748 -6.21 12.16 -21.79
C ALA A 748 -7.18 13.26 -22.25
N ALA A 749 -7.14 13.63 -23.54
CA ALA A 749 -7.99 14.69 -24.09
C ALA A 749 -9.43 14.25 -24.39
N VAL A 750 -9.78 12.97 -24.23
CA VAL A 750 -11.12 12.46 -24.53
C VAL A 750 -12.11 12.87 -23.44
N SER A 751 -13.02 13.77 -23.80
CA SER A 751 -14.04 14.32 -22.88
C SER A 751 -15.23 13.37 -22.73
N ASN A 752 -15.09 12.35 -21.89
CA ASN A 752 -16.15 11.40 -21.53
C ASN A 752 -16.01 10.92 -20.08
N LEU A 753 -17.12 10.79 -19.35
CA LEU A 753 -17.13 10.43 -17.93
C LEU A 753 -16.56 9.03 -17.64
N GLU A 754 -16.86 8.03 -18.47
CA GLU A 754 -16.35 6.65 -18.29
C GLU A 754 -14.83 6.59 -18.50
N VAL A 755 -14.34 7.28 -19.55
CA VAL A 755 -12.91 7.40 -19.86
C VAL A 755 -12.16 8.14 -18.76
N GLN A 756 -12.70 9.26 -18.27
CA GLN A 756 -12.10 10.01 -17.16
C GLN A 756 -12.05 9.22 -15.87
N SER A 757 -13.11 8.48 -15.55
CA SER A 757 -13.11 7.62 -14.36
C SER A 757 -11.98 6.60 -14.43
N GLU A 758 -11.71 6.02 -15.61
CA GLU A 758 -10.62 5.07 -15.77
C GLU A 758 -9.24 5.73 -15.75
N LEU A 759 -9.05 6.91 -16.37
CA LEU A 759 -7.82 7.72 -16.25
C LEU A 759 -7.51 8.02 -14.78
N LEU A 760 -8.53 8.44 -14.02
CA LEU A 760 -8.41 8.71 -12.59
C LEU A 760 -8.16 7.46 -11.74
N SER A 761 -8.41 6.26 -12.24
CA SER A 761 -8.04 5.01 -11.57
C SER A 761 -6.62 4.55 -11.94
N ALA A 762 -6.19 4.81 -13.17
CA ALA A 762 -4.95 4.30 -13.73
C ALA A 762 -3.68 4.92 -13.10
N TRP A 763 -3.74 6.13 -12.53
CA TRP A 763 -2.56 6.82 -11.99
C TRP A 763 -1.79 6.01 -10.94
N THR A 764 -2.48 5.18 -10.15
CA THR A 764 -1.88 4.34 -9.10
C THR A 764 -0.88 3.31 -9.63
N ALA A 765 -0.95 2.97 -10.92
CA ALA A 765 -0.06 2.02 -11.55
C ALA A 765 1.28 2.64 -12.03
N PHE A 766 1.39 3.97 -12.08
CA PHE A 766 2.52 4.69 -12.66
C PHE A 766 3.23 5.58 -11.63
N ASP A 767 4.40 6.12 -12.02
CA ASP A 767 5.04 7.18 -11.25
C ASP A 767 4.16 8.43 -11.21
N GLU A 768 4.03 9.02 -10.02
CA GLU A 768 3.17 10.15 -9.76
C GLU A 768 3.54 11.35 -10.65
N HIS A 769 4.82 11.70 -10.70
CA HIS A 769 5.26 12.88 -11.43
C HIS A 769 5.10 12.71 -12.95
N GLU A 770 5.50 11.55 -13.48
CA GLU A 770 5.38 11.26 -14.92
C GLU A 770 3.92 11.22 -15.38
N TYR A 771 3.03 10.63 -14.57
CA TYR A 771 1.60 10.55 -14.87
C TYR A 771 0.94 11.93 -14.84
N LEU A 772 1.32 12.78 -13.88
CA LEU A 772 0.80 14.14 -13.77
C LEU A 772 1.13 14.99 -14.98
N GLU A 773 2.39 14.99 -15.40
CA GLU A 773 2.87 15.77 -16.55
C GLU A 773 2.28 15.25 -17.87
N SER A 774 2.19 13.93 -18.03
CA SER A 774 1.83 13.30 -19.30
C SER A 774 0.32 13.19 -19.51
N VAL A 775 -0.44 12.92 -18.45
CA VAL A 775 -1.87 12.59 -18.51
C VAL A 775 -2.71 13.68 -17.86
N VAL A 776 -2.53 13.93 -16.57
CA VAL A 776 -3.45 14.77 -15.76
C VAL A 776 -3.54 16.19 -16.30
N ARG A 777 -2.40 16.82 -16.67
CA ARG A 777 -2.40 18.17 -17.27
C ARG A 777 -3.14 18.27 -18.60
N ARG A 778 -3.34 17.15 -19.30
CA ARG A 778 -4.03 17.09 -20.61
C ARG A 778 -5.49 16.68 -20.48
N MET A 779 -5.95 16.33 -19.28
CA MET A 779 -7.33 15.91 -19.04
C MET A 779 -8.31 17.04 -19.32
N GLN A 780 -9.35 16.74 -20.11
CA GLN A 780 -10.47 17.64 -20.37
C GLN A 780 -11.74 17.08 -19.75
N PHE A 781 -12.52 17.93 -19.08
CA PHE A 781 -13.77 17.55 -18.41
C PHE A 781 -14.99 18.19 -19.10
N PRO A 782 -16.10 17.45 -19.33
CA PRO A 782 -17.36 18.02 -19.78
C PRO A 782 -17.80 19.17 -18.87
N GLY A 783 -17.96 20.36 -19.45
CA GLY A 783 -18.33 21.56 -18.69
C GLY A 783 -17.33 21.94 -17.58
N GLN A 784 -16.05 21.55 -17.72
CA GLN A 784 -14.99 21.77 -16.73
C GLN A 784 -15.38 21.34 -15.30
N THR A 785 -16.30 20.38 -15.17
CA THR A 785 -16.78 19.88 -13.88
C THR A 785 -16.23 18.49 -13.65
N LEU A 786 -15.48 18.31 -12.56
CA LEU A 786 -15.06 16.98 -12.14
C LEU A 786 -16.20 16.33 -11.36
N GLU A 787 -16.70 15.19 -11.86
CA GLU A 787 -17.62 14.32 -11.12
C GLU A 787 -16.85 13.13 -10.57
N THR A 788 -16.62 13.09 -9.25
CA THR A 788 -16.13 11.86 -8.61
C THR A 788 -17.33 10.94 -8.44
N LEU A 789 -17.41 9.90 -9.25
CA LEU A 789 -18.40 8.85 -9.07
C LEU A 789 -18.05 8.13 -7.77
N GLY A 790 -18.86 8.34 -6.73
CA GLY A 790 -18.58 7.89 -5.37
C GLY A 790 -18.06 6.46 -5.30
N GLY A 791 -16.76 6.35 -5.05
CA GLY A 791 -16.00 5.13 -4.87
C GLY A 791 -14.65 5.55 -4.33
N THR A 792 -14.15 4.87 -3.29
CA THR A 792 -12.91 5.20 -2.58
C THR A 792 -11.63 4.89 -3.38
N GLY A 793 -11.73 4.92 -4.72
CA GLY A 793 -10.68 4.51 -5.66
C GLY A 793 -9.75 5.64 -6.10
N TYR A 794 -10.00 6.88 -5.68
CA TYR A 794 -9.19 8.03 -6.08
C TYR A 794 -7.93 8.22 -5.24
N GLY A 795 -7.79 7.51 -4.11
CA GLY A 795 -6.58 7.57 -3.27
C GLY A 795 -6.20 9.01 -2.89
N ASP A 796 -4.92 9.36 -3.07
CA ASP A 796 -4.39 10.72 -2.85
C ASP A 796 -4.55 11.67 -4.05
N PHE A 797 -5.34 11.31 -5.09
CA PHE A 797 -5.46 12.09 -6.33
C PHE A 797 -5.93 13.52 -6.11
N HIS A 798 -6.68 13.76 -5.03
CA HIS A 798 -7.10 15.10 -4.61
C HIS A 798 -5.95 16.11 -4.51
N ARG A 799 -4.72 15.64 -4.23
CA ARG A 799 -3.52 16.49 -4.18
C ARG A 799 -3.20 17.14 -5.52
N PHE A 800 -3.73 16.64 -6.63
CA PHE A 800 -3.41 17.10 -7.98
C PHE A 800 -4.51 17.93 -8.62
N LEU A 801 -5.63 18.15 -7.94
CA LEU A 801 -6.75 18.94 -8.47
C LEU A 801 -6.35 20.38 -8.83
N TYR A 802 -5.32 20.93 -8.19
CA TYR A 802 -4.79 22.26 -8.52
C TYR A 802 -4.19 22.36 -9.92
N LEU A 803 -3.78 21.23 -10.52
CA LEU A 803 -3.26 21.16 -11.89
C LEU A 803 -4.37 21.15 -12.95
N LEU A 804 -5.61 20.89 -12.54
CA LEU A 804 -6.75 20.80 -13.44
C LEU A 804 -7.42 22.17 -13.59
N SER A 805 -7.77 22.54 -14.83
CA SER A 805 -8.61 23.70 -15.09
C SER A 805 -10.08 23.32 -14.90
N LEU A 806 -10.54 23.33 -13.65
CA LEU A 806 -11.93 23.05 -13.29
C LEU A 806 -12.69 24.34 -12.97
N GLU A 807 -13.95 24.41 -13.40
CA GLU A 807 -14.96 25.42 -13.05
C GLU A 807 -16.00 24.86 -12.05
N GLY A 808 -16.00 23.55 -11.81
CA GLY A 808 -16.93 22.90 -10.88
C GLY A 808 -16.38 21.58 -10.31
N LEU A 809 -16.80 21.23 -9.09
CA LEU A 809 -16.31 20.05 -8.37
C LEU A 809 -17.45 19.32 -7.65
N ARG A 810 -17.89 18.19 -8.22
CA ARG A 810 -18.93 17.33 -7.63
C ARG A 810 -18.24 16.14 -6.93
N MET A 811 -18.04 16.24 -5.61
CA MET A 811 -17.32 15.23 -4.82
C MET A 811 -18.19 14.42 -3.85
N GLY A 812 -17.73 13.21 -3.50
CA GLY A 812 -18.25 12.43 -2.37
C GLY A 812 -17.63 12.82 -1.01
N SER A 813 -18.22 12.38 0.10
CA SER A 813 -17.90 12.84 1.47
C SER A 813 -16.52 12.43 2.02
N ALA A 814 -15.89 11.36 1.51
CA ALA A 814 -14.72 10.76 2.16
C ALA A 814 -13.38 11.44 1.80
N GLU A 815 -13.30 12.17 0.70
CA GLU A 815 -12.04 12.66 0.09
C GLU A 815 -11.90 14.20 0.17
N PHE A 816 -12.82 14.85 0.89
CA PHE A 816 -13.10 16.29 0.80
C PHE A 816 -12.04 17.21 1.44
N ASP A 817 -11.33 16.78 2.49
CA ASP A 817 -10.47 17.66 3.32
C ASP A 817 -9.15 18.09 2.66
N GLN A 818 -8.51 17.20 1.90
CA GLN A 818 -7.16 17.46 1.36
C GLN A 818 -7.19 18.06 -0.06
N ALA A 819 -8.24 17.77 -0.85
CA ALA A 819 -8.50 18.39 -2.16
C ALA A 819 -8.63 19.92 -2.08
N LEU A 820 -9.29 20.37 -1.03
CA LEU A 820 -9.87 21.71 -0.92
C LEU A 820 -8.81 22.79 -0.64
N ASN A 821 -7.86 22.51 0.26
CA ASN A 821 -6.83 23.46 0.66
C ASN A 821 -5.91 23.85 -0.51
N LEU A 822 -5.80 23.00 -1.54
CA LEU A 822 -4.96 23.24 -2.71
C LEU A 822 -5.70 23.97 -3.85
N PHE A 823 -7.03 23.90 -3.90
CA PHE A 823 -7.85 24.54 -4.95
C PHE A 823 -8.15 26.03 -4.67
N LEU A 824 -7.98 26.47 -3.42
CA LEU A 824 -8.45 27.76 -2.88
C LEU A 824 -7.55 28.97 -3.18
N ARG A 825 -7.24 29.25 -4.46
CA ARG A 825 -6.77 30.59 -4.81
C ARG A 825 -7.76 31.51 -5.51
N GLU A 826 -8.50 31.16 -6.57
CA GLU A 826 -9.29 32.20 -7.28
C GLU A 826 -10.58 31.78 -8.03
N ARG A 827 -11.15 30.58 -7.82
CA ARG A 827 -12.21 30.06 -8.73
C ARG A 827 -13.58 29.82 -8.08
N GLU A 828 -14.64 30.06 -8.87
CA GLU A 828 -16.02 29.79 -8.50
C GLU A 828 -16.22 28.28 -8.29
N LEU A 829 -16.73 27.88 -7.12
CA LEU A 829 -16.97 26.48 -6.81
C LEU A 829 -18.46 26.15 -6.78
N GLN A 830 -18.86 25.16 -7.58
CA GLN A 830 -20.12 24.43 -7.42
C GLN A 830 -19.82 23.08 -6.78
N THR A 831 -20.36 22.80 -5.60
CA THR A 831 -20.12 21.52 -4.92
C THR A 831 -21.39 20.84 -4.42
N THR A 832 -21.35 19.52 -4.35
CA THR A 832 -22.45 18.66 -3.86
C THR A 832 -21.94 17.83 -2.69
N ILE A 833 -22.64 17.83 -1.57
CA ILE A 833 -22.24 17.14 -0.33
C ILE A 833 -23.28 16.09 -0.01
N ARG A 834 -22.85 14.84 0.17
CA ARG A 834 -23.75 13.71 0.44
C ARG A 834 -23.91 13.37 1.92
N SER A 835 -23.05 13.88 2.80
CA SER A 835 -23.01 13.56 4.23
C SER A 835 -23.03 14.81 5.13
N PRO A 836 -23.88 14.86 6.16
CA PRO A 836 -23.97 15.94 7.16
C PRO A 836 -22.64 16.30 7.88
N ALA A 837 -21.74 15.31 8.04
CA ALA A 837 -20.48 15.48 8.77
C ALA A 837 -19.53 16.51 8.12
N ASP A 838 -19.73 16.80 6.83
CA ASP A 838 -18.81 17.65 6.05
C ASP A 838 -19.15 19.14 6.09
N THR A 839 -20.29 19.52 6.67
CA THR A 839 -20.73 20.93 6.68
C THR A 839 -19.83 21.84 7.51
N ALA A 840 -19.20 21.31 8.57
CA ALA A 840 -18.17 22.04 9.32
C ALA A 840 -16.90 22.31 8.48
N ARG A 841 -16.61 21.45 7.50
CA ARG A 841 -15.42 21.53 6.63
C ARG A 841 -15.61 22.58 5.53
N VAL A 842 -16.83 22.71 5.00
CA VAL A 842 -17.21 23.68 3.95
C VAL A 842 -17.24 25.11 4.48
N VAL A 843 -17.57 25.28 5.75
CA VAL A 843 -17.56 26.58 6.46
C VAL A 843 -16.19 27.27 6.41
N ALA A 844 -15.11 26.50 6.29
CA ALA A 844 -13.76 27.05 6.10
C ALA A 844 -13.54 27.72 4.73
N MET A 845 -14.51 27.60 3.80
CA MET A 845 -14.37 28.04 2.41
C MET A 845 -15.13 29.34 2.14
N SER A 846 -14.49 30.50 2.29
CA SER A 846 -15.16 31.80 2.09
C SER A 846 -15.63 32.07 0.64
N SER A 847 -15.14 31.35 -0.37
CA SER A 847 -15.37 31.63 -1.80
C SER A 847 -16.56 30.88 -2.46
N VAL A 848 -17.27 30.01 -1.75
CA VAL A 848 -18.34 29.18 -2.34
C VAL A 848 -19.57 30.03 -2.72
N ARG A 849 -19.98 29.98 -4.01
CA ARG A 849 -21.18 30.69 -4.52
C ARG A 849 -22.41 29.80 -4.68
N THR A 850 -22.21 28.50 -4.96
CA THR A 850 -23.30 27.55 -5.17
C THR A 850 -23.02 26.25 -4.42
N LEU A 851 -23.98 25.81 -3.61
CA LEU A 851 -23.84 24.63 -2.76
C LEU A 851 -25.09 23.74 -2.86
N SER A 852 -24.88 22.44 -3.05
CA SER A 852 -25.93 21.43 -2.99
C SER A 852 -25.67 20.50 -1.81
N LEU A 853 -26.55 20.50 -0.82
CA LEU A 853 -26.53 19.57 0.30
C LEU A 853 -27.54 18.46 0.07
N LEU A 854 -27.09 17.22 0.00
CA LEU A 854 -27.92 16.04 -0.09
C LEU A 854 -28.03 15.34 1.27
N ASN A 855 -29.23 14.91 1.64
CA ASN A 855 -29.54 14.34 2.96
C ASN A 855 -29.21 15.26 4.15
N CYS A 856 -29.44 16.56 4.02
CA CYS A 856 -29.08 17.53 5.07
C CYS A 856 -30.07 17.56 6.23
N ALA A 857 -29.55 17.76 7.44
CA ALA A 857 -30.33 18.14 8.61
C ALA A 857 -30.38 19.68 8.73
N PRO A 858 -31.36 20.25 9.45
CA PRO A 858 -31.43 21.69 9.69
C PRO A 858 -30.17 22.28 10.33
N SER A 859 -29.51 21.52 11.20
CA SER A 859 -28.24 21.92 11.84
C SER A 859 -27.12 22.15 10.83
N ASP A 860 -27.13 21.44 9.71
CA ASP A 860 -26.08 21.53 8.69
C ASP A 860 -26.14 22.88 7.98
N VAL A 861 -27.35 23.36 7.69
CA VAL A 861 -27.58 24.69 7.10
C VAL A 861 -27.24 25.80 8.09
N GLN A 862 -27.49 25.59 9.39
CA GLN A 862 -27.11 26.57 10.41
C GLN A 862 -25.60 26.79 10.50
N ARG A 863 -24.80 25.74 10.25
CA ARG A 863 -23.34 25.85 10.25
C ARG A 863 -22.83 26.73 9.11
N LEU A 864 -23.53 26.77 7.97
CA LEU A 864 -23.14 27.55 6.78
C LEU A 864 -23.23 29.06 6.95
N ALA A 865 -23.71 29.57 8.10
CA ALA A 865 -23.91 31.01 8.34
C ALA A 865 -22.66 31.89 8.11
N SER A 866 -21.46 31.31 8.18
CA SER A 866 -20.19 32.00 7.92
C SER A 866 -19.86 32.22 6.43
N LEU A 867 -20.65 31.66 5.51
CA LEU A 867 -20.41 31.76 4.07
C LEU A 867 -20.99 33.05 3.49
N GLU A 868 -20.19 34.13 3.54
CA GLU A 868 -20.61 35.47 3.12
C GLU A 868 -20.90 35.62 1.61
N HIS A 869 -20.43 34.69 0.77
CA HIS A 869 -20.54 34.76 -0.69
C HIS A 869 -21.51 33.75 -1.30
N LEU A 870 -22.20 32.95 -0.50
CA LEU A 870 -23.10 31.91 -0.99
C LEU A 870 -24.37 32.52 -1.61
N ARG A 871 -24.57 32.33 -2.92
CA ARG A 871 -25.69 32.89 -3.70
C ARG A 871 -26.79 31.89 -3.99
N SER A 872 -26.47 30.61 -4.13
CA SER A 872 -27.43 29.54 -4.44
C SER A 872 -27.22 28.34 -3.52
N LEU A 873 -28.31 27.87 -2.92
CA LEU A 873 -28.32 26.72 -2.03
C LEU A 873 -29.41 25.74 -2.44
N LEU A 874 -29.04 24.48 -2.69
CA LEU A 874 -29.97 23.36 -2.83
C LEU A 874 -29.86 22.48 -1.58
N CYS A 875 -30.99 22.18 -0.95
CA CYS A 875 -31.08 21.31 0.22
C CYS A 875 -32.03 20.16 -0.08
N GLN A 876 -31.51 18.95 -0.18
CA GLN A 876 -32.31 17.74 -0.20
C GLN A 876 -32.43 17.17 1.21
N CYS A 877 -33.64 17.16 1.75
CA CYS A 877 -33.93 16.68 3.10
C CYS A 877 -35.34 16.09 3.19
N ASP A 878 -35.68 15.51 4.34
CA ASP A 878 -37.06 15.09 4.56
C ASP A 878 -37.98 16.33 4.62
N PRO A 879 -39.19 16.28 4.01
CA PRO A 879 -40.11 17.42 3.99
C PRO A 879 -40.42 18.04 5.35
N GLN A 880 -40.39 17.25 6.43
CA GLN A 880 -40.58 17.72 7.82
C GLN A 880 -39.52 18.71 8.30
N HIS A 881 -38.36 18.76 7.63
CA HIS A 881 -37.23 19.63 7.97
C HIS A 881 -37.20 20.94 7.18
N PHE A 882 -38.12 21.13 6.23
CA PHE A 882 -38.10 22.28 5.31
C PHE A 882 -38.24 23.62 6.04
N GLU A 883 -39.10 23.70 7.05
CA GLU A 883 -39.31 24.90 7.84
C GLU A 883 -38.04 25.28 8.61
N GLN A 884 -37.40 24.31 9.29
CA GLN A 884 -36.17 24.58 10.03
C GLN A 884 -34.99 24.93 9.09
N VAL A 885 -34.92 24.31 7.90
CA VAL A 885 -33.93 24.66 6.86
C VAL A 885 -34.17 26.08 6.33
N ALA A 886 -35.42 26.46 6.08
CA ALA A 886 -35.78 27.81 5.67
C ALA A 886 -35.37 28.84 6.74
N HIS A 887 -35.65 28.57 8.02
CA HIS A 887 -35.19 29.37 9.14
C HIS A 887 -33.66 29.50 9.19
N ALA A 888 -32.93 28.40 9.01
CA ALA A 888 -31.48 28.39 9.00
C ALA A 888 -30.90 29.22 7.84
N SER A 889 -31.53 29.16 6.66
CA SER A 889 -31.08 29.86 5.45
C SER A 889 -31.10 31.40 5.57
N LEU A 890 -31.92 31.96 6.48
CA LEU A 890 -31.97 33.40 6.74
C LEU A 890 -30.65 33.96 7.30
N ARG A 891 -29.78 33.10 7.85
CA ARG A 891 -28.45 33.50 8.34
C ARG A 891 -27.42 33.67 7.23
N LEU A 892 -27.78 33.40 5.96
CA LEU A 892 -26.89 33.52 4.81
C LEU A 892 -27.08 34.89 4.12
N PRO A 893 -26.14 35.83 4.26
CA PRO A 893 -26.37 37.23 3.89
C PRO A 893 -26.43 37.49 2.38
N ALA A 894 -25.88 36.61 1.56
CA ALA A 894 -25.82 36.77 0.10
C ALA A 894 -26.76 35.85 -0.69
N LEU A 895 -27.60 35.07 0.00
CA LEU A 895 -28.41 34.02 -0.65
C LEU A 895 -29.49 34.64 -1.54
N ARG A 896 -29.45 34.31 -2.83
CA ARG A 896 -30.42 34.77 -3.85
C ARG A 896 -31.36 33.67 -4.32
N SER A 897 -30.93 32.41 -4.30
CA SER A 897 -31.71 31.26 -4.75
C SER A 897 -31.67 30.13 -3.72
N LEU A 898 -32.85 29.63 -3.34
CA LEU A 898 -33.02 28.49 -2.44
C LEU A 898 -33.84 27.39 -3.14
N THR A 899 -33.32 26.17 -3.17
CA THR A 899 -34.03 24.98 -3.63
C THR A 899 -34.22 24.01 -2.48
N LEU A 900 -35.47 23.66 -2.17
CA LEU A 900 -35.82 22.63 -1.17
C LEU A 900 -36.33 21.39 -1.92
N GLN A 901 -35.64 20.26 -1.75
CA GLN A 901 -35.97 19.01 -2.44
C GLN A 901 -36.29 17.90 -1.45
N GLY A 902 -37.47 17.30 -1.57
CA GLY A 902 -37.88 16.18 -0.73
C GLY A 902 -37.13 14.91 -1.09
N LYS A 903 -36.67 14.16 -0.09
CA LYS A 903 -36.12 12.82 -0.29
C LYS A 903 -37.25 11.85 -0.68
N ARG A 904 -37.07 11.09 -1.77
CA ARG A 904 -37.96 9.95 -2.10
C ARG A 904 -37.62 8.78 -1.19
N THR A 905 -38.08 8.79 0.06
CA THR A 905 -38.05 7.60 0.92
C THR A 905 -39.33 6.79 0.69
N GLU A 906 -39.20 5.45 0.67
CA GLU A 906 -40.30 4.47 0.56
C GLU A 906 -41.38 4.57 1.66
N LEU A 907 -41.22 5.50 2.60
CA LEU A 907 -42.15 5.82 3.67
C LEU A 907 -43.17 6.90 3.25
N GLN A 908 -44.08 6.55 2.34
CA GLN A 908 -45.38 7.24 2.20
C GLN A 908 -46.35 6.95 3.37
N SER A 909 -45.89 6.35 4.47
CA SER A 909 -46.77 5.69 5.46
C SER A 909 -46.84 6.32 6.85
N ARG A 910 -46.29 7.52 7.09
CA ARG A 910 -46.49 8.23 8.38
C ARG A 910 -46.85 9.70 8.16
N GLY A 911 -48.14 9.97 8.04
CA GLY A 911 -48.73 11.31 7.98
C GLY A 911 -48.52 12.11 9.28
N LEU A 912 -47.33 12.66 9.47
CA LEU A 912 -46.95 13.40 10.68
C LEU A 912 -46.82 14.92 10.47
N VAL A 913 -46.85 15.44 9.23
CA VAL A 913 -46.80 16.89 8.97
C VAL A 913 -48.00 17.31 8.13
N SER A 914 -48.89 18.13 8.71
CA SER A 914 -50.11 18.61 8.05
C SER A 914 -49.88 19.90 7.24
N ILE A 915 -48.92 20.74 7.66
CA ILE A 915 -48.59 22.04 7.06
C ILE A 915 -47.08 22.25 7.15
N ILE A 916 -46.45 22.73 6.08
CA ILE A 916 -45.08 23.25 6.02
C ILE A 916 -45.17 24.76 5.83
N ASP A 917 -44.67 25.52 6.80
CA ASP A 917 -44.75 26.97 6.81
C ASP A 917 -43.42 27.60 6.37
N LEU A 918 -43.36 28.11 5.12
CA LEU A 918 -42.19 28.83 4.61
C LEU A 918 -42.34 30.36 4.76
N SER A 919 -43.34 30.84 5.50
CA SER A 919 -43.58 32.28 5.68
C SER A 919 -42.39 33.01 6.29
N VAL A 920 -41.53 32.31 7.04
CA VAL A 920 -40.31 32.88 7.63
C VAL A 920 -39.36 33.49 6.57
N LEU A 921 -39.37 32.98 5.33
CA LEU A 921 -38.53 33.49 4.25
C LEU A 921 -38.90 34.92 3.83
N SER A 922 -40.07 35.42 4.26
CA SER A 922 -40.46 36.84 4.12
C SER A 922 -39.46 37.81 4.75
N LYS A 923 -38.69 37.35 5.73
CA LYS A 923 -37.66 38.15 6.40
C LYS A 923 -36.35 38.29 5.61
N SER A 924 -36.18 37.61 4.47
CA SER A 924 -34.98 37.74 3.63
C SER A 924 -35.09 38.92 2.68
N GLU A 925 -34.10 39.81 2.72
CA GLU A 925 -34.00 40.96 1.80
C GLU A 925 -33.33 40.59 0.46
N THR A 926 -32.63 39.46 0.40
CA THR A 926 -31.79 39.07 -0.74
C THR A 926 -32.37 37.97 -1.61
N LEU A 927 -33.28 37.14 -1.07
CA LEU A 927 -33.84 36.00 -1.78
C LEU A 927 -34.74 36.44 -2.96
N ARG A 928 -34.40 35.99 -4.18
CA ARG A 928 -35.12 36.29 -5.43
C ARG A 928 -35.75 35.07 -6.08
N SER A 929 -35.23 33.87 -5.82
CA SER A 929 -35.70 32.62 -6.41
C SER A 929 -35.93 31.55 -5.35
N LEU A 930 -37.10 30.92 -5.39
CA LEU A 930 -37.47 29.81 -4.51
C LEU A 930 -37.97 28.65 -5.37
N ARG A 931 -37.34 27.48 -5.19
CA ARG A 931 -37.79 26.23 -5.80
C ARG A 931 -38.11 25.20 -4.73
N VAL A 932 -39.24 24.51 -4.86
CA VAL A 932 -39.67 23.48 -3.93
C VAL A 932 -40.12 22.23 -4.69
N ILE A 933 -39.51 21.08 -4.42
CA ILE A 933 -39.67 19.85 -5.21
C ILE A 933 -40.07 18.67 -4.30
N SER A 934 -41.06 17.87 -4.72
CA SER A 934 -41.48 16.58 -4.10
C SER A 934 -41.90 16.68 -2.63
N LEU A 935 -43.01 17.37 -2.36
CA LEU A 935 -43.55 17.55 -1.00
C LEU A 935 -44.50 16.43 -0.54
N GLY A 936 -45.15 15.69 -1.44
CA GLY A 936 -46.15 14.68 -1.06
C GLY A 936 -47.47 15.31 -0.60
N GLU A 937 -47.97 14.95 0.58
CA GLU A 937 -49.32 15.33 1.10
C GLU A 937 -49.48 16.65 1.92
N PRO A 938 -48.45 17.32 2.51
CA PRO A 938 -48.64 18.47 3.40
C PRO A 938 -49.11 19.73 2.66
N ARG A 939 -49.83 20.62 3.37
CA ARG A 939 -50.13 21.99 2.87
C ARG A 939 -48.88 22.87 2.92
N LEU A 940 -48.64 23.68 1.88
CA LEU A 940 -47.50 24.59 1.83
C LEU A 940 -47.97 26.04 1.99
N ARG A 941 -47.48 26.74 3.02
CA ARG A 941 -47.63 28.21 3.13
C ARG A 941 -46.41 28.91 2.55
N LEU A 942 -46.65 29.88 1.68
CA LEU A 942 -45.60 30.60 0.95
C LEU A 942 -45.22 31.91 1.69
N PRO A 943 -44.02 32.45 1.44
CA PRO A 943 -43.59 33.70 2.05
C PRO A 943 -44.26 34.93 1.42
N TYR A 944 -45.23 35.49 2.16
CA TYR A 944 -45.92 36.74 1.85
C TYR A 944 -44.96 37.94 1.82
N GLY A 945 -45.12 38.88 0.87
CA GLY A 945 -44.42 40.18 0.87
C GLY A 945 -42.94 40.17 0.51
N THR A 946 -42.41 39.08 -0.04
CA THR A 946 -41.00 38.95 -0.43
C THR A 946 -40.60 39.75 -1.67
N GLY A 947 -39.29 40.01 -1.81
CA GLY A 947 -38.66 40.43 -3.07
C GLY A 947 -38.57 39.33 -4.14
N LEU A 948 -39.39 38.27 -4.04
CA LEU A 948 -39.29 37.07 -4.85
C LEU A 948 -39.72 37.34 -6.30
N GLU A 949 -38.84 37.00 -7.25
CA GLU A 949 -39.05 37.19 -8.68
C GLU A 949 -39.37 35.87 -9.39
N THR A 950 -38.90 34.74 -8.86
CA THR A 950 -39.12 33.40 -9.43
C THR A 950 -39.60 32.41 -8.38
N LEU A 951 -40.70 31.72 -8.67
CA LEU A 951 -41.26 30.64 -7.85
C LEU A 951 -41.47 29.38 -8.70
N ASP A 952 -40.90 28.27 -8.29
CA ASP A 952 -40.96 26.99 -8.99
C ASP A 952 -41.38 25.88 -8.01
N ILE A 953 -42.59 25.34 -8.18
CA ILE A 953 -43.14 24.30 -7.29
C ILE A 953 -43.44 23.05 -8.10
N GLU A 954 -42.90 21.92 -7.66
CA GLU A 954 -43.03 20.64 -8.34
C GLU A 954 -43.44 19.50 -7.38
N GLY A 955 -44.37 18.66 -7.83
CA GLY A 955 -44.73 17.42 -7.12
C GLY A 955 -45.64 17.64 -5.91
N MET A 956 -46.52 18.64 -5.97
CA MET A 956 -47.59 18.89 -5.00
C MET A 956 -48.99 18.68 -5.60
N ARG A 957 -49.98 18.36 -4.76
CA ARG A 957 -51.41 18.47 -5.13
C ARG A 957 -51.85 19.94 -5.08
N ALA A 958 -52.61 20.38 -6.07
CA ALA A 958 -53.01 21.78 -6.18
C ALA A 958 -53.86 22.25 -4.98
N GLU A 959 -54.73 21.41 -4.39
CA GLU A 959 -55.52 21.73 -3.17
C GLU A 959 -54.71 22.16 -1.95
N ARG A 960 -53.43 21.79 -1.94
CA ARG A 960 -52.53 21.95 -0.80
C ARG A 960 -51.61 23.17 -0.96
N LEU A 961 -51.71 23.88 -2.08
CA LEU A 961 -50.99 25.12 -2.34
C LEU A 961 -51.70 26.33 -1.73
N ASP A 962 -50.92 27.24 -1.16
CA ASP A 962 -51.40 28.53 -0.67
C ASP A 962 -51.50 29.55 -1.81
N TYR A 963 -52.61 29.51 -2.56
CA TYR A 963 -52.89 30.48 -3.63
C TYR A 963 -53.12 31.90 -3.12
N GLU A 964 -53.66 32.03 -1.91
CA GLU A 964 -53.88 33.34 -1.30
C GLU A 964 -52.53 34.01 -1.02
N GLY A 965 -51.57 33.26 -0.48
CA GLY A 965 -50.21 33.75 -0.27
C GLY A 965 -49.40 33.96 -1.53
N MET A 966 -49.54 33.08 -2.51
CA MET A 966 -48.96 33.30 -3.83
C MET A 966 -49.46 34.62 -4.43
N GLY A 967 -50.75 34.93 -4.31
CA GLY A 967 -51.33 36.19 -4.78
C GLY A 967 -50.81 37.46 -4.07
N GLN A 968 -50.10 37.33 -2.94
CA GLN A 968 -49.48 38.44 -2.22
C GLN A 968 -48.01 38.68 -2.61
N CYS A 969 -47.43 37.83 -3.49
CA CYS A 969 -46.08 37.99 -4.02
C CYS A 969 -46.07 39.01 -5.19
N SER A 970 -46.17 40.30 -4.86
CA SER A 970 -46.36 41.38 -5.85
C SER A 970 -45.22 41.59 -6.85
N ARG A 971 -44.01 41.06 -6.57
CA ARG A 971 -42.82 41.17 -7.45
C ARG A 971 -42.55 39.93 -8.30
N LEU A 972 -43.44 38.94 -8.26
CA LEU A 972 -43.23 37.66 -8.94
C LEU A 972 -43.35 37.84 -10.46
N LYS A 973 -42.26 37.54 -11.19
CA LYS A 973 -42.18 37.64 -12.65
C LYS A 973 -42.32 36.28 -13.34
N HIS A 974 -41.75 35.24 -12.74
CA HIS A 974 -41.74 33.88 -13.29
C HIS A 974 -42.39 32.91 -12.31
N LEU A 975 -43.44 32.22 -12.74
CA LEU A 975 -44.13 31.20 -11.96
C LEU A 975 -44.14 29.87 -12.72
N ARG A 976 -43.63 28.81 -12.10
CA ARG A 976 -43.74 27.45 -12.61
C ARG A 976 -44.43 26.57 -11.57
N LEU A 977 -45.51 25.91 -11.97
CA LEU A 977 -46.25 24.96 -11.15
C LEU A 977 -46.37 23.63 -11.91
N ARG A 978 -45.78 22.57 -11.35
CA ARG A 978 -46.00 21.19 -11.79
C ARG A 978 -46.78 20.44 -10.73
N VAL A 979 -48.08 20.28 -10.95
CA VAL A 979 -49.03 19.70 -9.98
C VAL A 979 -49.70 18.45 -10.52
N ALA A 980 -50.22 17.61 -9.63
CA ALA A 980 -50.89 16.38 -10.03
C ALA A 980 -52.17 16.66 -10.83
N GLU A 981 -53.10 17.40 -10.23
CA GLU A 981 -54.39 17.82 -10.78
C GLU A 981 -54.81 19.13 -10.11
N PHE A 982 -55.69 19.90 -10.75
CA PHE A 982 -56.41 20.99 -10.08
C PHE A 982 -57.75 20.47 -9.53
N PRO A 983 -58.08 20.75 -8.26
CA PRO A 983 -59.36 20.37 -7.64
C PRO A 983 -60.55 21.25 -8.04
N TRP A 984 -60.29 22.38 -8.69
CA TRP A 984 -61.28 23.40 -8.98
C TRP A 984 -61.41 23.55 -10.48
N ASP A 985 -62.63 23.78 -10.93
CA ASP A 985 -62.91 24.07 -12.33
C ASP A 985 -62.37 25.43 -12.77
N ALA A 986 -61.99 26.33 -11.83
CA ALA A 986 -61.43 27.64 -12.14
C ALA A 986 -60.29 28.07 -11.20
N VAL A 987 -59.23 28.68 -11.75
CA VAL A 987 -58.06 29.20 -11.03
C VAL A 987 -57.73 30.61 -11.52
N SER A 988 -57.56 31.57 -10.59
CA SER A 988 -57.26 32.97 -10.92
C SER A 988 -55.86 33.38 -10.45
N PHE A 989 -55.05 33.85 -11.40
CA PHE A 989 -53.73 34.46 -11.16
C PHE A 989 -53.77 36.00 -11.29
N SER A 990 -54.97 36.58 -11.33
CA SER A 990 -55.21 38.03 -11.54
C SER A 990 -54.51 38.94 -10.52
N ARG A 991 -54.28 38.45 -9.30
CA ARG A 991 -53.59 39.18 -8.22
C ARG A 991 -52.08 39.35 -8.46
N LEU A 992 -51.48 38.57 -9.37
CA LEU A 992 -50.05 38.62 -9.70
C LEU A 992 -49.79 39.66 -10.81
N SER A 993 -49.84 40.94 -10.46
CA SER A 993 -49.78 42.05 -11.43
C SER A 993 -48.48 42.16 -12.23
N GLU A 994 -47.37 41.67 -11.70
CA GLU A 994 -46.02 41.73 -12.31
C GLU A 994 -45.61 40.42 -13.03
N LEU A 995 -46.50 39.44 -13.14
CA LEU A 995 -46.18 38.15 -13.74
C LEU A 995 -45.99 38.27 -15.25
N GLU A 996 -44.79 37.92 -15.73
CA GLU A 996 -44.39 37.95 -17.14
C GLU A 996 -44.43 36.56 -17.78
N GLU A 997 -44.13 35.51 -17.02
CA GLU A 997 -44.05 34.13 -17.54
C GLU A 997 -44.72 33.12 -16.59
N LEU A 998 -45.61 32.30 -17.16
CA LEU A 998 -46.35 31.27 -16.43
C LEU A 998 -46.16 29.90 -17.09
N HIS A 999 -45.68 28.92 -16.32
CA HIS A 999 -45.63 27.52 -16.73
C HIS A 999 -46.54 26.69 -15.81
N LEU A 1000 -47.56 26.07 -16.39
CA LEU A 1000 -48.40 25.11 -15.67
C LEU A 1000 -48.30 23.75 -16.35
N GLN A 1001 -47.99 22.73 -15.58
CA GLN A 1001 -47.92 21.36 -16.05
C GLN A 1001 -48.71 20.45 -15.10
N LEU A 1002 -49.65 19.71 -15.67
CA LEU A 1002 -50.44 18.73 -14.96
C LEU A 1002 -49.94 17.31 -15.27
N ASN A 1003 -49.89 16.47 -14.23
CA ASN A 1003 -49.56 15.06 -14.39
C ASN A 1003 -50.80 14.20 -14.71
N GLN A 1004 -51.98 14.61 -14.25
CA GLN A 1004 -53.27 14.01 -14.54
C GLN A 1004 -54.13 15.01 -15.32
N ARG A 1005 -54.82 14.53 -16.35
CA ARG A 1005 -55.60 15.39 -17.24
C ARG A 1005 -56.89 15.85 -16.55
N SER A 1006 -57.02 17.15 -16.32
CA SER A 1006 -58.24 17.78 -15.77
C SER A 1006 -58.73 18.93 -16.65
N GLY A 1007 -60.00 19.29 -16.51
CA GLY A 1007 -60.61 20.47 -17.14
C GLY A 1007 -60.47 21.70 -16.24
N VAL A 1008 -59.93 22.82 -16.74
CA VAL A 1008 -59.69 24.02 -15.89
C VAL A 1008 -59.92 25.33 -16.66
N GLU A 1009 -60.62 26.27 -16.05
CA GLU A 1009 -60.70 27.67 -16.45
C GLU A 1009 -59.58 28.47 -15.76
N ILE A 1010 -58.78 29.22 -16.52
CA ILE A 1010 -57.64 29.98 -16.01
C ILE A 1010 -57.83 31.47 -16.31
N GLN A 1011 -57.79 32.29 -15.26
CA GLN A 1011 -57.76 33.74 -15.39
C GLN A 1011 -56.31 34.24 -15.23
N LEU A 1012 -55.77 34.82 -16.29
CA LEU A 1012 -54.38 35.29 -16.36
C LEU A 1012 -54.27 36.79 -16.02
N PRO A 1013 -53.10 37.26 -15.52
CA PRO A 1013 -52.85 38.68 -15.29
C PRO A 1013 -52.50 39.43 -16.59
N ASN A 1014 -52.79 40.74 -16.65
CA ASN A 1014 -52.67 41.55 -17.86
C ASN A 1014 -51.23 41.74 -18.37
N ARG A 1015 -50.21 41.57 -17.52
CA ARG A 1015 -48.78 41.73 -17.89
C ARG A 1015 -48.11 40.49 -18.46
N ILE A 1016 -48.83 39.37 -18.56
CA ILE A 1016 -48.28 38.11 -19.03
C ILE A 1016 -47.73 38.23 -20.47
N GLN A 1017 -46.51 37.75 -20.68
CA GLN A 1017 -45.82 37.75 -21.98
C GLN A 1017 -45.65 36.34 -22.54
N LYS A 1018 -45.46 35.35 -21.68
CA LYS A 1018 -45.24 33.95 -22.06
C LYS A 1018 -46.09 33.00 -21.24
N ILE A 1019 -46.71 32.03 -21.91
CA ILE A 1019 -47.41 30.94 -21.24
C ILE A 1019 -46.99 29.58 -21.79
N PHE A 1020 -46.77 28.63 -20.89
CA PHE A 1020 -46.57 27.22 -21.19
C PHE A 1020 -47.58 26.41 -20.40
N LEU A 1021 -48.50 25.74 -21.08
CA LEU A 1021 -49.59 24.98 -20.46
C LEU A 1021 -49.55 23.55 -20.97
N SER A 1022 -49.40 22.58 -20.05
CA SER A 1022 -49.22 21.18 -20.40
C SER A 1022 -50.09 20.23 -19.59
N GLY A 1023 -50.66 19.21 -20.24
CA GLY A 1023 -51.37 18.09 -19.59
C GLY A 1023 -52.84 18.34 -19.23
N PHE A 1024 -53.56 19.18 -19.98
CA PHE A 1024 -54.95 19.52 -19.71
C PHE A 1024 -55.93 18.67 -20.56
N MET A 1025 -57.07 18.25 -19.98
CA MET A 1025 -58.16 17.63 -20.76
C MET A 1025 -58.98 18.70 -21.49
N SER A 1026 -59.39 19.74 -20.77
CA SER A 1026 -60.03 20.91 -21.36
C SER A 1026 -59.50 22.17 -20.69
N LEU A 1027 -59.25 23.21 -21.48
CA LEU A 1027 -58.66 24.43 -20.99
C LEU A 1027 -59.46 25.62 -21.51
N ARG A 1028 -59.87 26.53 -20.62
CA ARG A 1028 -60.49 27.80 -21.00
C ARG A 1028 -59.71 28.95 -20.39
N ILE A 1029 -59.37 29.96 -21.19
CA ILE A 1029 -58.76 31.20 -20.67
C ILE A 1029 -59.87 32.24 -20.53
N VAL A 1030 -60.01 32.83 -19.35
CA VAL A 1030 -61.02 33.86 -19.07
C VAL A 1030 -60.54 35.22 -19.57
N ASN A 1031 -61.35 35.93 -20.36
CA ASN A 1031 -61.08 37.26 -20.95
C ASN A 1031 -59.72 37.38 -21.69
N PRO A 1032 -59.42 36.50 -22.67
CA PRO A 1032 -58.15 36.50 -23.40
C PRO A 1032 -57.84 37.84 -24.12
N HIS A 1033 -58.86 38.59 -24.54
CA HIS A 1033 -58.69 39.90 -25.20
C HIS A 1033 -57.96 40.95 -24.33
N SER A 1034 -57.95 40.78 -23.00
CA SER A 1034 -57.24 41.67 -22.08
C SER A 1034 -55.72 41.43 -22.03
N LEU A 1035 -55.22 40.36 -22.67
CA LEU A 1035 -53.81 39.92 -22.63
C LEU A 1035 -52.96 40.55 -23.76
N LEU A 1036 -53.01 41.87 -23.90
CA LEU A 1036 -52.37 42.61 -25.00
C LEU A 1036 -50.84 42.45 -25.08
N LEU A 1037 -50.20 42.02 -23.98
CA LEU A 1037 -48.75 41.85 -23.87
C LEU A 1037 -48.26 40.43 -24.16
N LEU A 1038 -49.18 39.47 -24.36
CA LEU A 1038 -48.85 38.07 -24.63
C LEU A 1038 -48.17 37.93 -25.98
N ARG A 1039 -47.02 37.23 -26.02
CA ARG A 1039 -46.19 37.06 -27.21
C ARG A 1039 -45.94 35.61 -27.56
N ASP A 1040 -45.66 34.77 -26.57
CA ASP A 1040 -45.31 33.37 -26.81
C ASP A 1040 -46.26 32.44 -26.05
N VAL A 1041 -46.83 31.48 -26.77
CA VAL A 1041 -47.81 30.53 -26.22
C VAL A 1041 -47.39 29.12 -26.58
N VAL A 1042 -47.32 28.24 -25.58
CA VAL A 1042 -47.04 26.83 -25.78
C VAL A 1042 -48.13 26.00 -25.11
N PHE A 1043 -48.79 25.17 -25.89
CA PHE A 1043 -49.69 24.13 -25.41
C PHE A 1043 -49.07 22.76 -25.68
N GLU A 1044 -48.91 21.92 -24.66
CA GLU A 1044 -48.42 20.56 -24.81
C GLU A 1044 -49.42 19.55 -24.22
N ARG A 1045 -49.82 18.49 -24.95
CA ARG A 1045 -50.75 17.46 -24.44
C ARG A 1045 -52.05 18.06 -23.88
N VAL A 1046 -52.67 18.95 -24.66
CA VAL A 1046 -53.99 19.53 -24.35
C VAL A 1046 -55.02 18.94 -25.28
N ASP A 1047 -56.06 18.27 -24.75
CA ASP A 1047 -57.05 17.57 -25.59
C ASP A 1047 -58.06 18.55 -26.22
N VAL A 1048 -58.60 19.46 -25.42
CA VAL A 1048 -59.49 20.55 -25.87
C VAL A 1048 -58.82 21.89 -25.59
N LEU A 1049 -58.36 22.54 -26.65
CA LEU A 1049 -57.73 23.86 -26.59
C LEU A 1049 -58.76 24.95 -26.23
N PRO A 1050 -58.32 26.04 -25.56
CA PRO A 1050 -59.16 27.21 -25.32
C PRO A 1050 -59.60 27.83 -26.65
N ASP A 1051 -60.60 28.74 -26.65
CA ASP A 1051 -61.01 29.47 -27.85
C ASP A 1051 -59.81 30.19 -28.49
N ILE A 1052 -59.20 29.50 -29.45
CA ILE A 1052 -57.96 29.92 -30.08
C ILE A 1052 -58.23 31.23 -30.79
N GLN A 1053 -59.38 31.38 -31.47
CA GLN A 1053 -59.75 32.60 -32.19
C GLN A 1053 -59.59 33.86 -31.34
N SER A 1054 -59.97 33.79 -30.07
CA SER A 1054 -59.81 34.89 -29.13
C SER A 1054 -58.34 35.21 -28.79
N LEU A 1055 -57.47 34.21 -28.71
CA LEU A 1055 -56.01 34.38 -28.59
C LEU A 1055 -55.38 34.86 -29.91
N LEU A 1056 -55.95 34.48 -31.07
CA LEU A 1056 -55.46 34.88 -32.40
C LEU A 1056 -55.70 36.35 -32.74
N GLN A 1057 -56.57 37.02 -32.00
CA GLN A 1057 -56.77 38.47 -32.10
C GLN A 1057 -55.63 39.25 -31.42
N LEU A 1058 -54.76 38.59 -30.65
CA LEU A 1058 -53.60 39.19 -29.98
C LEU A 1058 -52.37 39.25 -30.91
N ARG A 1059 -51.41 40.13 -30.61
CA ARG A 1059 -50.16 40.29 -31.38
C ARG A 1059 -49.09 39.26 -30.96
N LEU A 1060 -49.36 37.99 -31.18
CA LEU A 1060 -48.43 36.89 -30.86
C LEU A 1060 -47.19 36.91 -31.75
N ARG A 1061 -46.04 36.49 -31.21
CA ARG A 1061 -44.79 36.21 -31.94
C ARG A 1061 -44.69 34.73 -32.28
N SER A 1062 -45.03 33.86 -31.34
CA SER A 1062 -44.97 32.41 -31.55
C SER A 1062 -46.10 31.67 -30.85
N ILE A 1063 -46.54 30.59 -31.49
CA ILE A 1063 -47.47 29.61 -30.92
C ILE A 1063 -46.96 28.20 -31.21
N ALA A 1064 -46.84 27.39 -30.17
CA ALA A 1064 -46.45 25.98 -30.28
C ALA A 1064 -47.57 25.07 -29.76
N LEU A 1065 -47.98 24.12 -30.58
CA LEU A 1065 -48.98 23.10 -30.27
C LEU A 1065 -48.28 21.74 -30.35
N LEU A 1066 -48.00 21.14 -29.20
CA LEU A 1066 -47.19 19.93 -29.10
C LEU A 1066 -48.03 18.77 -28.57
N LYS A 1067 -48.12 17.68 -29.32
CA LYS A 1067 -48.94 16.51 -28.97
C LYS A 1067 -50.39 16.90 -28.65
N VAL A 1068 -51.01 17.66 -29.55
CA VAL A 1068 -52.41 18.08 -29.48
C VAL A 1068 -53.22 17.29 -30.52
N PRO A 1069 -54.50 16.93 -30.28
CA PRO A 1069 -55.34 16.29 -31.28
C PRO A 1069 -55.52 17.15 -32.54
N TYR A 1070 -55.40 16.54 -33.72
CA TYR A 1070 -55.65 17.23 -34.99
C TYR A 1070 -57.15 17.43 -35.25
N SER A 1071 -57.55 18.63 -35.69
CA SER A 1071 -58.86 18.87 -36.31
C SER A 1071 -58.75 19.84 -37.49
N ASN A 1072 -59.64 19.69 -38.48
CA ASN A 1072 -59.62 20.54 -39.68
C ASN A 1072 -59.92 22.01 -39.35
N ASP A 1073 -60.81 22.27 -38.38
CA ASP A 1073 -61.15 23.62 -37.95
C ASP A 1073 -59.95 24.31 -37.28
N LEU A 1074 -59.26 23.58 -36.40
CA LEU A 1074 -58.04 24.02 -35.74
C LEU A 1074 -56.91 24.32 -36.75
N TRP A 1075 -56.74 23.44 -37.75
CA TRP A 1075 -55.75 23.63 -38.80
C TRP A 1075 -56.00 24.89 -39.65
N ASN A 1076 -57.26 25.17 -39.97
CA ASN A 1076 -57.66 26.36 -40.72
C ASN A 1076 -57.40 27.64 -39.93
N GLU A 1077 -57.70 27.63 -38.62
CA GLU A 1077 -57.40 28.74 -37.71
C GLU A 1077 -55.89 29.01 -37.63
N ILE A 1078 -55.08 27.96 -37.45
CA ILE A 1078 -53.61 28.06 -37.40
C ILE A 1078 -53.02 28.61 -38.70
N ARG A 1079 -53.52 28.17 -39.87
CA ARG A 1079 -53.09 28.69 -41.17
C ARG A 1079 -53.34 30.19 -41.30
N SER A 1080 -54.48 30.68 -40.79
CA SER A 1080 -54.82 32.11 -40.77
C SER A 1080 -53.84 32.93 -39.91
N VAL A 1081 -53.18 32.29 -38.95
CA VAL A 1081 -52.25 32.93 -38.00
C VAL A 1081 -50.84 32.96 -38.55
N ALA A 1082 -50.39 31.85 -39.15
CA ALA A 1082 -49.11 31.78 -39.83
C ALA A 1082 -49.02 32.82 -40.96
N SER A 1083 -50.11 33.08 -41.69
CA SER A 1083 -50.15 34.09 -42.75
C SER A 1083 -50.02 35.53 -42.25
N ARG A 1084 -50.25 35.78 -40.96
CA ARG A 1084 -50.04 37.09 -40.29
C ARG A 1084 -48.61 37.27 -39.75
N GLY A 1085 -47.69 36.36 -40.06
CA GLY A 1085 -46.27 36.45 -39.69
C GLY A 1085 -45.93 35.89 -38.30
N VAL A 1086 -46.84 35.16 -37.65
CA VAL A 1086 -46.61 34.48 -36.37
C VAL A 1086 -45.88 33.16 -36.60
N ARG A 1087 -44.85 32.86 -35.81
CA ARG A 1087 -44.14 31.57 -35.89
C ARG A 1087 -44.97 30.46 -35.25
N VAL A 1088 -45.48 29.55 -36.07
CA VAL A 1088 -46.25 28.39 -35.62
C VAL A 1088 -45.37 27.15 -35.61
N THR A 1089 -45.43 26.37 -34.53
CA THR A 1089 -44.86 25.01 -34.47
C THR A 1089 -45.93 24.03 -34.07
N CYS A 1090 -46.23 23.04 -34.91
CA CYS A 1090 -47.22 22.01 -34.61
C CYS A 1090 -46.58 20.63 -34.63
N ASP A 1091 -46.88 19.85 -33.60
CA ASP A 1091 -46.59 18.43 -33.46
C ASP A 1091 -47.92 17.77 -33.05
N TRP A 1092 -48.51 16.99 -33.94
CA TRP A 1092 -49.86 16.43 -33.76
C TRP A 1092 -49.79 15.06 -33.07
N LEU A 1093 -50.77 14.76 -32.20
CA LEU A 1093 -51.07 13.38 -31.78
C LEU A 1093 -51.74 12.63 -32.93
#